data_AF-A0A814M2H0-F1
#
_entry.id   AF-A0A814M2H0-F1
#
_cell.length_a   1.000
_cell.length_b   1.000
_cell.length_c   1.000
_cell.angle_alpha   90.00
_cell.angle_beta   90.00
_cell.angle_gamma   90.00
#
_symmetry.space_group_name_H-M   'P 1'
#
loop_
_entity.id
_entity.type
_entity.pdbx_description
1 polymer ?
#
loop_
_entity_poly.entity_id
_entity_poly.type
_entity_poly.pdbx_seq_one_letter_code
_entity_poly.pdbx_strand_id
1 'polypeptide(L)'
;MISNNENVQSSDRSKFRLFDLSELDGDDYILEVINKTQTFKTPSVIQVTNINMNTRVSVESVSYTYQEFFRSYFNSYSFGISIPIGPAQISLGYHRTLSEAYQTINKYQTAIGISTDWWGMFSVQLAPVYILKFDPIFNRSLSKLVANPTTETMQMYYNQLISTFGTHYTSSIIVGGNVEMFTKVNSEYQETTSKQSISQQISIGFDFQVYKMSTTIDIGEDIGVTTEDFKKNTQIEVKFSPAVITTPQTKNKQYDIWLDRASSTPVVVNRTLLPLVDLLIEYPIEIRRHLQLTIDYYLTNGMLPTIDQLTNVEKRKKRATNDHNTLPGLDVVGCGYDIFSLKSKSCLLNITMNDNTTWLDLLNNFMTYKVPDGYFVTSTKDLLSMSDTKFFNTFKEFITDSYITNQYDSFGFLGFGASTDRQEIRTRYQQFYQHKYRMAWMKQQIIWFTLAAVTFPPPRLNRIAHLSISSLPTTFDSNSTDHKKFQQFFNAYGTHIVVRADIGGMLWAEDYFESCLITKMTETWIRREITKRYWFFATSREIIDIYHKEVDKEYQQNSLSSLKVIGGFASIHPFNGYTWLPTIKDNPSPVTYVLQPIYTLLPLGAQRDALKEATFYFRSAMTNKSNLYIQRLESETSPPPLPQLKCTERRRRRKRYIQKLSFFT
;
A
#
# COMPACT_ATOMS: atom_id res chain seq x y z
N MET A 1 -21.05 -15.91 23.27
CA MET A 1 -22.50 -15.69 23.36
C MET A 1 -22.84 -14.31 22.80
N ILE A 2 -22.93 -14.17 21.48
CA ILE A 2 -23.70 -13.10 20.85
C ILE A 2 -24.87 -13.85 20.21
N SER A 3 -26.03 -13.82 20.88
CA SER A 3 -27.19 -14.59 20.44
C SER A 3 -27.69 -14.05 19.10
N ASN A 4 -28.02 -14.96 18.19
CA ASN A 4 -28.86 -14.69 17.04
C ASN A 4 -30.20 -14.12 17.52
N ASN A 5 -30.32 -12.79 17.60
CA ASN A 5 -31.64 -12.17 17.68
C ASN A 5 -32.20 -12.14 16.26
N GLU A 6 -33.11 -13.09 16.00
CA GLU A 6 -33.64 -13.47 14.68
C GLU A 6 -34.50 -12.42 13.96
N ASN A 7 -34.56 -11.17 14.40
CA ASN A 7 -35.50 -10.18 13.84
C ASN A 7 -34.87 -8.97 13.12
N VAL A 8 -33.58 -9.02 12.78
CA VAL A 8 -32.98 -8.08 11.82
C VAL A 8 -32.28 -8.88 10.74
N GLN A 9 -32.88 -8.97 9.55
CA GLN A 9 -32.27 -9.56 8.36
C GLN A 9 -31.07 -8.71 7.91
N SER A 10 -29.91 -8.87 8.54
CA SER A 10 -28.63 -8.43 7.95
C SER A 10 -28.20 -9.47 6.92
N SER A 11 -27.96 -9.05 5.67
CA SER A 11 -27.52 -9.91 4.56
C SER A 11 -26.12 -10.51 4.72
N ASP A 12 -25.38 -10.13 5.77
CA ASP A 12 -24.04 -10.65 6.09
C ASP A 12 -24.09 -11.89 6.97
N ARG A 13 -24.69 -12.97 6.45
CA ARG A 13 -24.64 -14.27 7.14
C ARG A 13 -23.22 -14.84 7.03
N SER A 14 -22.50 -14.87 8.14
CA SER A 14 -21.42 -15.84 8.30
C SER A 14 -21.99 -17.22 7.97
N LYS A 15 -21.25 -18.03 7.20
CA LYS A 15 -21.68 -19.41 6.93
C LYS A 15 -21.41 -20.29 8.17
N PHE A 16 -20.92 -21.51 7.95
CA PHE A 16 -20.57 -22.41 9.05
C PHE A 16 -19.32 -21.93 9.80
N ARG A 17 -19.21 -22.32 11.07
CA ARG A 17 -18.05 -22.03 11.91
C ARG A 17 -16.83 -22.78 11.38
N LEU A 18 -15.68 -22.11 11.42
CA LEU A 18 -14.39 -22.67 10.99
C LEU A 18 -13.56 -23.18 12.17
N PHE A 19 -13.74 -22.56 13.35
CA PHE A 19 -12.98 -22.82 14.55
C PHE A 19 -13.90 -23.23 15.69
N ASP A 20 -13.41 -24.15 16.51
CA ASP A 20 -14.03 -24.45 17.79
C ASP A 20 -13.55 -23.42 18.82
N LEU A 21 -14.47 -22.55 19.24
CA LEU A 21 -14.25 -21.49 20.23
C LEU A 21 -15.00 -21.77 21.53
N SER A 22 -15.35 -23.04 21.79
CA SER A 22 -16.16 -23.45 22.94
C SER A 22 -15.39 -23.46 24.27
N GLU A 23 -14.06 -23.61 24.23
CA GLU A 23 -13.19 -23.52 25.40
C GLU A 23 -13.10 -22.06 25.88
N LEU A 24 -13.97 -21.68 26.84
CA LEU A 24 -13.97 -20.39 27.52
C LEU A 24 -12.98 -20.38 28.69
N ASP A 25 -11.73 -20.72 28.42
CA ASP A 25 -10.64 -20.79 29.42
C ASP A 25 -9.74 -19.54 29.38
N GLY A 26 -10.12 -18.50 28.65
CA GLY A 26 -9.43 -17.21 28.66
C GLY A 26 -9.79 -16.35 29.86
N ASP A 27 -9.03 -15.28 30.04
CA ASP A 27 -9.24 -14.30 31.11
C ASP A 27 -10.58 -13.57 30.97
N ASP A 28 -11.11 -13.12 32.11
CA ASP A 28 -12.23 -12.18 32.13
C ASP A 28 -11.78 -10.84 31.54
N TYR A 29 -12.37 -10.44 30.42
CA TYR A 29 -12.11 -9.17 29.79
C TYR A 29 -13.12 -8.13 30.29
N ILE A 30 -12.63 -7.08 30.95
CA ILE A 30 -13.46 -5.96 31.38
C ILE A 30 -13.52 -4.95 30.23
N LEU A 31 -14.69 -4.85 29.62
CA LEU A 31 -14.96 -3.81 28.64
C LEU A 31 -15.49 -2.57 29.35
N GLU A 32 -14.72 -1.49 29.28
CA GLU A 32 -15.17 -0.16 29.67
C GLU A 32 -15.80 0.54 28.46
N VAL A 33 -17.12 0.70 28.50
CA VAL A 33 -17.87 1.47 27.51
C VAL A 33 -18.48 2.65 28.24
N ILE A 34 -18.20 3.88 27.81
CA ILE A 34 -18.82 5.15 28.26
C ILE A 34 -19.76 4.97 29.47
N ASN A 35 -19.21 5.11 30.68
CA ASN A 35 -19.92 5.05 31.98
C ASN A 35 -20.54 3.69 32.37
N LYS A 36 -20.18 2.58 31.71
CA LYS A 36 -20.56 1.20 32.04
C LYS A 36 -19.36 0.27 31.92
N THR A 37 -19.13 -0.52 32.97
CA THR A 37 -18.19 -1.65 32.95
C THR A 37 -18.97 -2.93 32.73
N GLN A 38 -18.61 -3.69 31.69
CA GLN A 38 -19.18 -5.00 31.44
C GLN A 38 -18.06 -6.02 31.29
N THR A 39 -18.10 -7.07 32.11
CA THR A 39 -17.12 -8.16 32.05
C THR A 39 -17.61 -9.25 31.09
N PHE A 40 -16.75 -9.63 30.15
CA PHE A 40 -17.00 -10.70 29.19
C PHE A 40 -15.95 -11.79 29.35
N LYS A 41 -16.39 -13.05 29.35
CA LYS A 41 -15.46 -14.18 29.25
C LYS A 41 -15.12 -14.43 27.80
N THR A 42 -13.83 -14.41 27.45
CA THR A 42 -13.36 -14.66 26.09
C THR A 42 -12.65 -16.00 26.00
N PRO A 43 -12.73 -16.73 24.87
CA PRO A 43 -11.84 -17.85 24.62
C PRO A 43 -10.38 -17.39 24.68
N SER A 44 -9.47 -18.24 25.17
CA SER A 44 -8.03 -17.95 25.26
C SER A 44 -7.36 -17.65 23.92
N VAL A 45 -7.98 -18.08 22.82
CA VAL A 45 -7.54 -17.86 21.44
C VAL A 45 -8.10 -16.59 20.80
N ILE A 46 -8.76 -15.73 21.58
CA ILE A 46 -9.30 -14.45 21.13
C ILE A 46 -8.65 -13.34 21.93
N GLN A 47 -8.05 -12.39 21.23
CA GLN A 47 -7.57 -11.16 21.81
C GLN A 47 -8.62 -10.06 21.64
N VAL A 48 -8.95 -9.37 22.72
CA VAL A 48 -9.81 -8.17 22.68
C VAL A 48 -8.97 -6.97 23.08
N THR A 49 -9.07 -5.90 22.31
CA THR A 49 -8.32 -4.66 22.55
C THR A 49 -9.29 -3.49 22.50
N ASN A 50 -9.28 -2.64 23.54
CA ASN A 50 -10.02 -1.39 23.50
C ASN A 50 -9.31 -0.43 22.53
N ILE A 51 -10.05 0.11 21.55
CA ILE A 51 -9.49 1.00 20.54
C ILE A 51 -10.08 2.41 20.62
N ASN A 52 -11.30 2.55 21.18
CA ASN A 52 -12.08 3.80 21.27
C ASN A 52 -11.81 4.79 20.11
N MET A 53 -12.01 4.31 18.89
CA MET A 53 -11.83 5.07 17.64
C MET A 53 -13.17 5.64 17.20
N ASN A 54 -13.24 6.93 16.95
CA ASN A 54 -14.39 7.57 16.28
C ASN A 54 -13.93 8.11 14.94
N THR A 55 -14.68 7.83 13.88
CA THR A 55 -14.38 8.37 12.55
C THR A 55 -15.68 8.76 11.88
N ARG A 56 -15.72 9.99 11.37
CA ARG A 56 -16.91 10.55 10.72
C ARG A 56 -16.52 11.03 9.33
N VAL A 57 -16.87 10.21 8.35
CA VAL A 57 -16.63 10.49 6.94
C VAL A 57 -17.88 11.09 6.32
N SER A 58 -17.92 12.42 6.20
CA SER A 58 -19.11 13.12 5.72
C SER A 58 -19.49 12.83 4.26
N VAL A 59 -18.56 12.36 3.42
CA VAL A 59 -18.84 11.69 2.12
C VAL A 59 -17.68 10.75 1.83
N GLU A 60 -17.87 9.45 1.92
CA GLU A 60 -16.83 8.46 1.60
C GLU A 60 -16.59 8.37 0.09
N SER A 61 -17.67 8.36 -0.71
CA SER A 61 -17.59 8.43 -2.17
C SER A 61 -18.89 8.89 -2.80
N VAL A 62 -18.80 9.36 -4.05
CA VAL A 62 -19.95 9.57 -4.94
C VAL A 62 -19.75 8.69 -6.15
N SER A 63 -20.65 7.73 -6.33
CA SER A 63 -20.58 6.71 -7.36
C SER A 63 -21.59 6.97 -8.46
N TYR A 64 -21.11 7.14 -9.68
CA TYR A 64 -21.91 7.36 -10.89
C TYR A 64 -22.12 6.08 -11.68
N THR A 65 -21.30 5.07 -11.43
CA THR A 65 -21.47 3.73 -11.99
C THR A 65 -21.59 2.70 -10.88
N TYR A 66 -22.26 1.58 -11.17
CA TYR A 66 -22.36 0.50 -10.19
C TYR A 66 -20.99 -0.06 -9.81
N GLN A 67 -20.03 -0.07 -10.73
CA GLN A 67 -18.67 -0.54 -10.46
C GLN A 67 -17.94 0.37 -9.46
N GLU A 68 -18.11 1.70 -9.57
CA GLU A 68 -17.60 2.66 -8.59
C GLU A 68 -18.24 2.42 -7.22
N PHE A 69 -19.57 2.26 -7.17
CA PHE A 69 -20.31 2.01 -5.93
C PHE A 69 -19.86 0.71 -5.27
N PHE A 70 -19.83 -0.36 -6.05
CA PHE A 70 -19.40 -1.68 -5.61
C PHE A 70 -17.98 -1.61 -5.04
N ARG A 71 -17.05 -0.95 -5.74
CA ARG A 71 -15.67 -0.79 -5.27
C ARG A 71 -15.60 0.00 -3.96
N SER A 72 -16.31 1.11 -3.85
CA SER A 72 -16.35 1.89 -2.61
C SER A 72 -16.96 1.11 -1.46
N TYR A 73 -18.08 0.44 -1.70
CA TYR A 73 -18.79 -0.36 -0.70
C TYR A 73 -17.92 -1.49 -0.16
N PHE A 74 -17.15 -2.16 -1.03
CA PHE A 74 -16.23 -3.22 -0.60
C PHE A 74 -14.95 -2.71 0.07
N ASN A 75 -14.51 -1.47 -0.16
CA ASN A 75 -13.37 -0.90 0.55
C ASN A 75 -13.63 -0.72 2.06
N SER A 76 -14.90 -0.67 2.49
CA SER A 76 -15.29 -0.68 3.90
C SER A 76 -14.89 -1.98 4.61
N TYR A 77 -14.64 -3.06 3.86
CA TYR A 77 -14.05 -4.31 4.33
C TYR A 77 -12.52 -4.26 4.17
N SER A 78 -11.78 -4.60 5.24
CA SER A 78 -10.34 -4.78 5.13
C SER A 78 -10.07 -6.19 4.62
N PHE A 79 -9.57 -6.34 3.40
CA PHE A 79 -9.07 -7.63 2.92
C PHE A 79 -7.57 -7.67 3.12
N GLY A 80 -7.05 -8.72 3.77
CA GLY A 80 -5.60 -8.90 3.93
C GLY A 80 -4.87 -9.21 2.62
N ILE A 81 -5.61 -9.52 1.55
CA ILE A 81 -5.13 -9.75 0.18
C ILE A 81 -6.10 -9.09 -0.81
N SER A 82 -5.59 -8.47 -1.88
CA SER A 82 -6.44 -7.89 -2.94
C SER A 82 -7.21 -8.98 -3.67
N ILE A 83 -8.53 -9.04 -3.49
CA ILE A 83 -9.40 -9.92 -4.27
C ILE A 83 -9.44 -9.41 -5.72
N PRO A 84 -9.10 -10.22 -6.74
CA PRO A 84 -9.47 -9.91 -8.11
C PRO A 84 -10.98 -10.06 -8.22
N ILE A 85 -11.72 -9.01 -7.90
CA ILE A 85 -13.17 -9.05 -7.99
C ILE A 85 -13.52 -8.99 -9.47
N GLY A 86 -14.09 -10.09 -9.97
CA GLY A 86 -14.65 -10.15 -11.32
C GLY A 86 -15.80 -9.16 -11.52
N PRO A 87 -16.38 -9.10 -12.74
CA PRO A 87 -17.51 -8.21 -13.02
C PRO A 87 -18.60 -8.39 -11.96
N ALA A 88 -19.24 -7.28 -11.58
CA ALA A 88 -20.03 -7.05 -10.38
C ALA A 88 -21.33 -7.88 -10.23
N GLN A 89 -21.43 -9.02 -10.92
CA GLN A 89 -22.58 -9.93 -10.93
C GLN A 89 -22.71 -10.78 -9.66
N ILE A 90 -21.61 -11.03 -8.94
CA ILE A 90 -21.57 -11.92 -7.75
C ILE A 90 -22.44 -11.39 -6.60
N SER A 91 -22.56 -10.07 -6.46
CA SER A 91 -23.27 -9.41 -5.36
C SER A 91 -24.77 -9.22 -5.56
N LEU A 92 -25.25 -9.22 -6.82
CA LEU A 92 -26.60 -8.73 -7.15
C LEU A 92 -27.72 -9.67 -6.66
N GLY A 93 -27.43 -10.97 -6.53
CA GLY A 93 -28.39 -11.97 -6.07
C GLY A 93 -28.44 -12.17 -4.55
N TYR A 94 -27.40 -11.77 -3.82
CA TYR A 94 -27.24 -12.14 -2.40
C TYR A 94 -27.25 -10.94 -1.44
N HIS A 95 -26.99 -9.72 -1.92
CA HIS A 95 -26.90 -8.56 -1.05
C HIS A 95 -27.89 -7.47 -1.46
N ARG A 96 -28.93 -7.26 -0.63
CA ARG A 96 -30.04 -6.34 -0.90
C ARG A 96 -29.55 -4.92 -1.25
N THR A 97 -28.63 -4.36 -0.47
CA THR A 97 -28.09 -3.00 -0.73
C THR A 97 -27.33 -2.89 -2.04
N LEU A 98 -26.62 -3.94 -2.46
CA LEU A 98 -25.91 -3.95 -3.74
C LEU A 98 -26.88 -4.10 -4.92
N SER A 99 -27.95 -4.86 -4.74
CA SER A 99 -29.05 -4.96 -5.72
C SER A 99 -29.81 -3.64 -5.86
N GLU A 100 -30.14 -3.00 -4.74
CA GLU A 100 -30.80 -1.68 -4.71
C GLU A 100 -29.90 -0.61 -5.36
N ALA A 101 -28.61 -0.60 -5.07
CA ALA A 101 -27.65 0.32 -5.68
C ALA A 101 -27.50 0.09 -7.19
N TYR A 102 -27.45 -1.17 -7.64
CA TYR A 102 -27.42 -1.50 -9.07
C TYR A 102 -28.65 -0.99 -9.80
N GLN A 103 -29.85 -1.23 -9.24
CA GLN A 103 -31.09 -0.71 -9.81
C GLN A 103 -31.07 0.82 -9.84
N THR A 104 -30.72 1.45 -8.71
CA THR A 104 -30.63 2.91 -8.58
C THR A 104 -29.69 3.53 -9.62
N ILE A 105 -28.49 2.99 -9.77
CA ILE A 105 -27.48 3.55 -10.68
C ILE A 105 -27.78 3.22 -12.14
N ASN A 106 -28.02 1.95 -12.48
CA ASN A 106 -28.10 1.53 -13.88
C ASN A 106 -29.50 1.73 -14.49
N LYS A 107 -30.57 1.54 -13.71
CA LYS A 107 -31.95 1.68 -14.21
C LYS A 107 -32.45 3.12 -14.12
N TYR A 108 -32.09 3.83 -13.04
CA TYR A 108 -32.59 5.18 -12.79
C TYR A 108 -31.53 6.26 -13.01
N GLN A 109 -30.34 5.90 -13.52
CA GLN A 109 -29.24 6.84 -13.84
C GLN A 109 -28.90 7.79 -12.68
N THR A 110 -29.05 7.30 -11.45
CA THR A 110 -28.95 8.07 -10.22
C THR A 110 -27.57 7.85 -9.61
N ALA A 111 -26.84 8.91 -9.30
CA ALA A 111 -25.58 8.80 -8.56
C ALA A 111 -25.88 8.52 -7.08
N ILE A 112 -25.00 7.75 -6.42
CA ILE A 112 -25.13 7.44 -4.99
C ILE A 112 -23.92 7.97 -4.24
N GLY A 113 -24.16 8.91 -3.32
CA GLY A 113 -23.22 9.27 -2.27
C GLY A 113 -23.35 8.36 -1.07
N ILE A 114 -22.23 7.92 -0.51
CA ILE A 114 -22.17 7.20 0.77
C ILE A 114 -21.50 8.12 1.78
N SER A 115 -22.10 8.32 2.95
CA SER A 115 -21.51 9.02 4.10
C SER A 115 -21.61 8.12 5.31
N THR A 116 -20.59 8.08 6.15
CA THR A 116 -20.51 7.13 7.27
C THR A 116 -20.05 7.82 8.55
N ASP A 117 -20.67 7.47 9.67
CA ASP A 117 -20.19 7.83 11.00
C ASP A 117 -20.11 6.55 11.81
N TRP A 118 -18.88 6.12 12.13
CA TRP A 118 -18.66 4.88 12.83
C TRP A 118 -17.80 5.08 14.07
N TRP A 119 -18.19 4.36 15.11
CA TRP A 119 -17.54 4.32 16.41
C TRP A 119 -17.04 2.90 16.63
N GLY A 120 -15.72 2.72 16.64
CA GLY A 120 -15.04 1.50 17.04
C GLY A 120 -14.75 1.52 18.53
N MET A 121 -15.38 0.63 19.28
CA MET A 121 -15.19 0.58 20.73
C MET A 121 -14.03 -0.34 21.06
N PHE A 122 -14.08 -1.56 20.53
CA PHE A 122 -13.03 -2.56 20.72
C PHE A 122 -12.81 -3.35 19.43
N SER A 123 -11.60 -3.85 19.26
CA SER A 123 -11.29 -4.85 18.25
C SER A 123 -11.26 -6.23 18.89
N VAL A 124 -11.66 -7.23 18.11
CA VAL A 124 -11.56 -8.64 18.45
C VAL A 124 -10.72 -9.29 17.37
N GLN A 125 -9.63 -9.93 17.77
CA GLN A 125 -8.68 -10.56 16.86
C GLN A 125 -8.52 -12.03 17.22
N LEU A 126 -8.56 -12.88 16.19
CA LEU A 126 -8.24 -14.29 16.34
C LEU A 126 -6.73 -14.46 16.57
N ALA A 127 -6.39 -15.41 17.42
CA ALA A 127 -5.04 -15.89 17.55
C ALA A 127 -4.50 -16.42 16.20
N PRO A 128 -3.17 -16.50 16.04
CA PRO A 128 -2.57 -17.10 14.86
C PRO A 128 -3.12 -18.49 14.57
N VAL A 129 -3.36 -18.79 13.29
CA VAL A 129 -4.03 -20.01 12.82
C VAL A 129 -3.45 -21.30 13.39
N TYR A 130 -2.13 -21.38 13.57
CA TYR A 130 -1.44 -22.58 14.04
C TYR A 130 -1.78 -22.99 15.49
N ILE A 131 -2.43 -22.13 16.27
CA ILE A 131 -2.96 -22.47 17.61
C ILE A 131 -4.48 -22.59 17.66
N LEU A 132 -5.18 -22.37 16.54
CA LEU A 132 -6.63 -22.51 16.47
C LEU A 132 -7.02 -23.96 16.23
N LYS A 133 -8.00 -24.46 16.99
CA LYS A 133 -8.63 -25.76 16.73
C LYS A 133 -9.73 -25.58 15.69
N PHE A 134 -9.67 -26.35 14.60
CA PHE A 134 -10.75 -26.35 13.61
C PHE A 134 -12.03 -26.96 14.16
N ASP A 135 -13.16 -26.40 13.74
CA ASP A 135 -14.47 -27.01 13.97
C ASP A 135 -14.49 -28.45 13.40
N PRO A 136 -15.08 -29.44 14.10
CA PRO A 136 -15.08 -30.82 13.64
C PRO A 136 -15.68 -31.04 12.26
N ILE A 137 -16.68 -30.24 11.87
CA ILE A 137 -17.31 -30.30 10.54
C ILE A 137 -16.34 -29.74 9.51
N PHE A 138 -15.72 -28.58 9.77
CA PHE A 138 -14.73 -28.00 8.88
C PHE A 138 -13.53 -28.93 8.68
N ASN A 139 -12.97 -29.47 9.76
CA ASN A 139 -11.86 -30.41 9.71
C ASN A 139 -12.21 -31.68 8.90
N ARG A 140 -13.44 -32.21 9.09
CA ARG A 140 -13.93 -33.34 8.28
C ARG A 140 -14.04 -32.97 6.80
N SER A 141 -14.51 -31.77 6.46
CA SER A 141 -14.54 -31.31 5.07
C SER A 141 -13.14 -31.18 4.47
N LEU A 142 -12.16 -30.67 5.22
CA LEU A 142 -10.77 -30.58 4.77
C LEU A 142 -10.16 -31.96 4.50
N SER A 143 -10.49 -32.97 5.32
CA SER A 143 -10.00 -34.35 5.12
C SER A 143 -10.45 -35.01 3.81
N LYS A 144 -11.46 -34.43 3.12
CA LYS A 144 -11.96 -34.91 1.82
C LYS A 144 -11.26 -34.27 0.62
N LEU A 145 -10.43 -33.25 0.84
CA LEU A 145 -9.69 -32.60 -0.24
C LEU A 145 -8.61 -33.54 -0.76
N VAL A 146 -8.52 -33.65 -2.09
CA VAL A 146 -7.57 -34.52 -2.78
C VAL A 146 -6.50 -33.66 -3.45
N ALA A 147 -5.23 -34.03 -3.32
CA ALA A 147 -4.13 -33.41 -4.05
C ALA A 147 -4.27 -33.71 -5.56
N ASN A 148 -4.21 -32.68 -6.41
CA ASN A 148 -4.33 -32.78 -7.87
C ASN A 148 -5.60 -33.50 -8.35
N PRO A 149 -6.80 -32.91 -8.15
CA PRO A 149 -8.04 -33.54 -8.60
C PRO A 149 -8.07 -33.69 -10.13
N THR A 150 -8.54 -34.84 -10.61
CA THR A 150 -8.62 -35.17 -12.05
C THR A 150 -10.04 -35.45 -12.52
N THR A 151 -11.01 -35.47 -11.61
CA THR A 151 -12.42 -35.78 -11.88
C THR A 151 -13.34 -34.73 -11.28
N GLU A 152 -14.55 -34.60 -11.84
CA GLU A 152 -15.57 -33.69 -11.31
C GLU A 152 -15.95 -34.02 -9.86
N THR A 153 -15.98 -35.29 -9.48
CA THR A 153 -16.26 -35.70 -8.11
C THR A 153 -15.21 -35.18 -7.13
N MET A 154 -13.94 -35.17 -7.51
CA MET A 154 -12.87 -34.61 -6.68
C MET A 154 -12.94 -33.07 -6.61
N GLN A 155 -13.25 -32.41 -7.74
CA GLN A 155 -13.49 -30.97 -7.77
C GLN A 155 -14.69 -30.57 -6.89
N MET A 156 -15.72 -31.42 -6.84
CA MET A 156 -16.91 -31.19 -6.05
C MET A 156 -16.60 -31.00 -4.55
N TYR A 157 -15.56 -31.65 -4.00
CA TYR A 157 -15.17 -31.44 -2.60
C TYR A 157 -14.66 -30.01 -2.34
N TYR A 158 -13.87 -29.43 -3.25
CA TYR A 158 -13.43 -28.04 -3.17
C TYR A 158 -14.62 -27.08 -3.34
N ASN A 159 -15.51 -27.38 -4.29
CA ASN A 159 -16.72 -26.59 -4.54
C ASN A 159 -17.66 -26.62 -3.31
N GLN A 160 -17.81 -27.77 -2.66
CA GLN A 160 -18.58 -27.93 -1.43
C GLN A 160 -17.94 -27.18 -0.25
N LEU A 161 -16.61 -27.17 -0.15
CA LEU A 161 -15.91 -26.39 0.87
C LEU A 161 -16.23 -24.89 0.72
N ILE A 162 -16.11 -24.34 -0.49
CA ILE A 162 -16.39 -22.93 -0.77
C ILE A 162 -17.88 -22.60 -0.60
N SER A 163 -18.78 -23.49 -1.05
CA SER A 163 -20.22 -23.29 -0.90
C SER A 163 -20.65 -23.35 0.56
N THR A 164 -20.01 -24.18 1.39
CA THR A 164 -20.35 -24.36 2.80
C THR A 164 -19.69 -23.32 3.70
N PHE A 165 -18.41 -23.03 3.51
CA PHE A 165 -17.63 -22.20 4.43
C PHE A 165 -17.27 -20.82 3.88
N GLY A 166 -17.35 -20.63 2.56
CA GLY A 166 -16.99 -19.38 1.88
C GLY A 166 -15.57 -19.41 1.31
N THR A 167 -15.11 -18.27 0.83
CA THR A 167 -13.76 -18.11 0.25
C THR A 167 -12.75 -17.50 1.22
N HIS A 168 -13.23 -16.87 2.29
CA HIS A 168 -12.44 -16.13 3.27
C HIS A 168 -12.95 -16.42 4.67
N TYR A 169 -12.09 -16.21 5.66
CA TYR A 169 -12.46 -16.20 7.07
C TYR A 169 -12.19 -14.82 7.67
N THR A 170 -12.89 -14.50 8.75
CA THR A 170 -12.70 -13.25 9.49
C THR A 170 -11.59 -13.43 10.51
N SER A 171 -10.46 -12.73 10.34
CA SER A 171 -9.31 -12.79 11.26
C SER A 171 -9.42 -11.77 12.39
N SER A 172 -10.01 -10.61 12.11
CA SER A 172 -10.34 -9.62 13.12
C SER A 172 -11.61 -8.86 12.78
N ILE A 173 -12.25 -8.31 13.80
CA ILE A 173 -13.40 -7.43 13.67
C ILE A 173 -13.20 -6.19 14.53
N ILE A 174 -13.84 -5.11 14.15
CA ILE A 174 -14.07 -3.97 15.02
C ILE A 174 -15.55 -3.95 15.39
N VAL A 175 -15.82 -3.75 16.67
CA VAL A 175 -17.15 -3.78 17.26
C VAL A 175 -17.48 -2.40 17.82
N GLY A 176 -18.68 -1.91 17.52
CA GLY A 176 -19.20 -0.64 18.01
C GLY A 176 -20.48 -0.21 17.30
N GLY A 177 -20.55 1.01 16.77
CA GLY A 177 -21.71 1.50 16.02
C GLY A 177 -21.33 2.03 14.64
N ASN A 178 -22.23 1.94 13.66
CA ASN A 178 -22.12 2.57 12.35
C ASN A 178 -23.45 3.24 11.96
N VAL A 179 -23.38 4.47 11.43
CA VAL A 179 -24.47 5.14 10.73
C VAL A 179 -24.05 5.33 9.28
N GLU A 180 -24.83 4.79 8.35
CA GLU A 180 -24.61 4.95 6.92
C GLU A 180 -25.72 5.79 6.32
N MET A 181 -25.35 6.82 5.56
CA MET A 181 -26.28 7.64 4.80
C MET A 181 -26.03 7.46 3.31
N PHE A 182 -27.05 7.00 2.60
CA PHE A 182 -27.07 6.91 1.15
C PHE A 182 -27.83 8.11 0.59
N THR A 183 -27.13 9.00 -0.11
CA THR A 183 -27.73 10.14 -0.82
C THR A 183 -27.82 9.82 -2.29
N LYS A 184 -29.03 9.56 -2.77
CA LYS A 184 -29.35 9.29 -4.17
C LYS A 184 -29.59 10.61 -4.87
N VAL A 185 -28.83 10.93 -5.92
CA VAL A 185 -28.89 12.19 -6.68
C VAL A 185 -29.40 11.90 -8.08
N ASN A 186 -30.50 12.53 -8.49
CA ASN A 186 -31.10 12.27 -9.80
C ASN A 186 -30.19 12.72 -10.97
N SER A 187 -30.48 12.26 -12.18
CA SER A 187 -29.67 12.56 -13.37
C SER A 187 -29.74 14.03 -13.78
N GLU A 188 -30.90 14.67 -13.68
CA GLU A 188 -31.09 16.08 -14.06
C GLU A 188 -30.15 17.04 -13.30
N TYR A 189 -29.96 16.81 -12.01
CA TYR A 189 -29.02 17.60 -11.20
C TYR A 189 -27.56 17.26 -11.53
N GLN A 190 -27.26 16.01 -11.90
CA GLN A 190 -25.91 15.60 -12.31
C GLN A 190 -25.45 16.25 -13.62
N GLU A 191 -26.37 16.49 -14.56
CA GLU A 191 -26.06 17.11 -15.85
C GLU A 191 -25.72 18.60 -15.71
N THR A 192 -26.32 19.27 -14.73
CA THR A 192 -26.21 20.72 -14.52
C THR A 192 -25.20 21.10 -13.44
N THR A 193 -24.81 20.15 -12.58
CA THR A 193 -23.98 20.41 -11.40
C THR A 193 -22.69 19.60 -11.43
N SER A 194 -21.56 20.25 -11.10
CA SER A 194 -20.27 19.58 -11.06
C SER A 194 -20.22 18.46 -10.01
N LYS A 195 -19.44 17.40 -10.28
CA LYS A 195 -19.24 16.30 -9.32
C LYS A 195 -18.74 16.77 -7.95
N GLN A 196 -17.88 17.79 -7.94
CA GLN A 196 -17.35 18.39 -6.72
C GLN A 196 -18.45 19.10 -5.91
N SER A 197 -19.32 19.86 -6.58
CA SER A 197 -20.44 20.52 -5.94
C SER A 197 -21.45 19.51 -5.38
N ILE A 198 -21.73 18.42 -6.10
CA ILE A 198 -22.56 17.32 -5.60
C ILE A 198 -21.96 16.71 -4.34
N SER A 199 -20.66 16.38 -4.36
CA SER A 199 -19.96 15.84 -3.18
C SER A 199 -20.00 16.81 -2.00
N GLN A 200 -19.80 18.11 -2.22
CA GLN A 200 -19.89 19.11 -1.17
C GLN A 200 -21.30 19.18 -0.57
N GLN A 201 -22.34 19.17 -1.40
CA GLN A 201 -23.72 19.19 -0.95
C GLN A 201 -24.10 17.93 -0.17
N ILE A 202 -23.61 16.75 -0.58
CA ILE A 202 -23.81 15.51 0.18
C ILE A 202 -23.14 15.61 1.56
N SER A 203 -21.91 16.13 1.62
CA SER A 203 -21.15 16.30 2.88
C SER A 203 -21.88 17.19 3.86
N ILE A 204 -22.31 18.36 3.37
CA ILE A 204 -23.07 19.33 4.14
C ILE A 204 -24.40 18.72 4.60
N GLY A 205 -25.06 18.00 3.69
CA GLY A 205 -26.31 17.29 3.97
C GLY A 205 -26.14 16.25 5.08
N PHE A 206 -25.04 15.49 5.08
CA PHE A 206 -24.77 14.50 6.12
C PHE A 206 -24.63 15.14 7.49
N ASP A 207 -23.74 16.12 7.61
CA ASP A 207 -23.47 16.80 8.87
C ASP A 207 -24.78 17.41 9.40
N PHE A 208 -25.54 18.09 8.54
CA PHE A 208 -26.83 18.67 8.91
C PHE A 208 -27.85 17.60 9.37
N GLN A 209 -27.96 16.46 8.69
CA GLN A 209 -28.87 15.39 9.12
C GLN A 209 -28.44 14.81 10.48
N VAL A 210 -27.15 14.53 10.67
CA VAL A 210 -26.61 14.03 11.95
C VAL A 210 -26.93 15.01 13.07
N TYR A 211 -26.71 16.31 12.85
CA TYR A 211 -27.05 17.34 13.84
C TYR A 211 -28.55 17.42 14.13
N LYS A 212 -29.41 17.42 13.10
CA LYS A 212 -30.86 17.43 13.27
C LYS A 212 -31.39 16.22 14.04
N MET A 213 -30.69 15.09 13.96
CA MET A 213 -31.02 13.86 14.67
C MET A 213 -30.42 13.80 16.09
N SER A 214 -29.67 14.82 16.52
CA SER A 214 -29.10 14.96 17.86
C SER A 214 -29.71 16.14 18.62
N THR A 215 -29.85 16.00 19.94
CA THR A 215 -30.43 17.00 20.85
C THR A 215 -29.40 17.88 21.54
N THR A 216 -28.11 17.60 21.36
CA THR A 216 -27.03 18.26 22.09
C THR A 216 -26.47 19.50 21.39
N ILE A 217 -26.86 19.75 20.14
CA ILE A 217 -26.30 20.81 19.30
C ILE A 217 -27.46 21.65 18.76
N ASP A 218 -27.67 22.82 19.37
CA ASP A 218 -28.60 23.84 18.87
C ASP A 218 -27.88 24.69 17.82
N ILE A 219 -28.07 24.32 16.56
CA ILE A 219 -27.57 25.09 15.42
C ILE A 219 -28.70 26.01 14.96
N GLY A 220 -28.52 27.32 15.13
CA GLY A 220 -29.38 28.33 14.54
C GLY A 220 -29.53 28.11 13.03
N GLU A 221 -30.65 28.57 12.45
CA GLU A 221 -31.12 28.27 11.08
C GLU A 221 -30.11 28.58 9.95
N ASP A 222 -28.98 29.24 10.23
CA ASP A 222 -28.04 29.81 9.26
C ASP A 222 -26.77 28.98 8.97
N ILE A 223 -26.53 27.83 9.61
CA ILE A 223 -25.35 27.00 9.27
C ILE A 223 -25.59 26.18 8.00
N GLY A 224 -25.13 26.73 6.87
CA GLY A 224 -24.79 25.99 5.65
C GLY A 224 -25.83 24.96 5.23
N VAL A 225 -27.05 25.40 4.94
CA VAL A 225 -28.12 24.50 4.50
C VAL A 225 -27.82 24.03 3.07
N THR A 226 -28.07 22.74 2.79
CA THR A 226 -28.05 22.26 1.40
C THR A 226 -28.95 23.12 0.51
N THR A 227 -28.56 23.33 -0.75
CA THR A 227 -29.36 24.19 -1.65
C THR A 227 -30.75 23.60 -1.86
N GLU A 228 -31.76 24.44 -2.03
CA GLU A 228 -33.14 23.98 -2.31
C GLU A 228 -33.19 23.10 -3.56
N ASP A 229 -32.38 23.42 -4.57
CA ASP A 229 -32.25 22.60 -5.77
C ASP A 229 -31.65 21.22 -5.46
N PHE A 230 -30.63 21.13 -4.61
CA PHE A 230 -30.09 19.84 -4.19
C PHE A 230 -31.14 19.02 -3.42
N LYS A 231 -31.88 19.63 -2.48
CA LYS A 231 -32.92 18.95 -1.70
C LYS A 231 -34.03 18.37 -2.59
N LYS A 232 -34.48 19.12 -3.60
CA LYS A 232 -35.53 18.67 -4.54
C LYS A 232 -35.07 17.50 -5.41
N ASN A 233 -33.77 17.42 -5.67
CA ASN A 233 -33.17 16.44 -6.59
C ASN A 233 -32.48 15.27 -5.88
N THR A 234 -32.65 15.15 -4.56
CA THR A 234 -32.02 14.08 -3.77
C THR A 234 -32.99 13.30 -2.90
N GLN A 235 -32.68 12.02 -2.71
CA GLN A 235 -33.34 11.15 -1.74
C GLN A 235 -32.31 10.63 -0.76
N ILE A 236 -32.56 10.82 0.54
CA ILE A 236 -31.66 10.39 1.61
C ILE A 236 -32.25 9.16 2.30
N GLU A 237 -31.40 8.15 2.48
CA GLU A 237 -31.71 6.94 3.24
C GLU A 237 -30.64 6.77 4.33
N VAL A 238 -31.05 6.73 5.60
CA VAL A 238 -30.15 6.56 6.74
C VAL A 238 -30.34 5.17 7.33
N LYS A 239 -29.24 4.45 7.55
CA LYS A 239 -29.20 3.14 8.18
C LYS A 239 -28.37 3.21 9.44
N PHE A 240 -28.98 2.79 10.55
CA PHE A 240 -28.33 2.70 11.84
C PHE A 240 -27.95 1.25 12.14
N SER A 241 -26.73 1.06 12.63
CA SER A 241 -26.20 -0.21 13.10
C SER A 241 -25.56 0.03 14.47
N PRO A 242 -26.12 -0.46 15.59
CA PRO A 242 -27.37 -1.21 15.71
C PRO A 242 -28.60 -0.41 15.25
N ALA A 243 -29.63 -1.11 14.79
CA ALA A 243 -30.85 -0.49 14.27
C ALA A 243 -31.59 0.34 15.34
N VAL A 244 -32.09 1.52 14.96
CA VAL A 244 -32.93 2.38 15.81
C VAL A 244 -34.37 2.36 15.32
N ILE A 245 -35.31 2.18 16.26
CA ILE A 245 -36.74 2.27 15.97
C ILE A 245 -37.12 3.75 15.90
N THR A 246 -37.64 4.17 14.75
CA THR A 246 -38.07 5.55 14.53
C THR A 246 -39.55 5.69 14.85
N THR A 247 -39.90 6.56 15.79
CA THR A 247 -41.29 6.99 16.07
C THR A 247 -41.41 8.50 15.86
N PRO A 248 -42.62 9.05 15.69
CA PRO A 248 -42.82 10.51 15.58
C PRO A 248 -42.16 11.30 16.72
N GLN A 249 -42.11 10.72 17.92
CA GLN A 249 -41.53 11.33 19.13
C GLN A 249 -39.99 11.27 19.16
N THR A 250 -39.37 10.30 18.47
CA THR A 250 -37.92 10.10 18.46
C THR A 250 -37.23 10.59 17.20
N LYS A 251 -37.99 11.14 16.24
CA LYS A 251 -37.49 11.57 14.92
C LYS A 251 -36.30 12.53 14.96
N ASN A 252 -36.20 13.38 15.98
CA ASN A 252 -35.09 14.35 16.14
C ASN A 252 -34.06 13.90 17.20
N LYS A 253 -34.13 12.64 17.66
CA LYS A 253 -33.22 12.06 18.67
C LYS A 253 -32.60 10.74 18.20
N GLN A 254 -32.75 10.42 16.92
CA GLN A 254 -32.36 9.11 16.37
C GLN A 254 -30.87 8.85 16.57
N TYR A 255 -30.04 9.88 16.41
CA TYR A 255 -28.60 9.77 16.57
C TYR A 255 -28.22 9.56 18.04
N ASP A 256 -28.84 10.29 18.97
CA ASP A 256 -28.58 10.11 20.40
C ASP A 256 -29.03 8.72 20.89
N ILE A 257 -30.19 8.26 20.41
CA ILE A 257 -30.69 6.90 20.69
C ILE A 257 -29.74 5.85 20.09
N TRP A 258 -29.25 6.08 18.88
CA TRP A 258 -28.26 5.19 18.26
C TRP A 258 -26.97 5.15 19.08
N LEU A 259 -26.47 6.29 19.56
CA LEU A 259 -25.24 6.37 20.34
C LEU A 259 -25.37 5.59 21.66
N ASP A 260 -26.47 5.76 22.38
CA ASP A 260 -26.76 4.98 23.60
C ASP A 260 -26.91 3.48 23.27
N ARG A 261 -27.57 3.15 22.16
CA ARG A 261 -27.76 1.76 21.74
C ARG A 261 -26.45 1.11 21.27
N ALA A 262 -25.59 1.83 20.55
CA ALA A 262 -24.28 1.37 20.13
C ALA A 262 -23.41 1.08 21.35
N SER A 263 -23.50 1.92 22.39
CA SER A 263 -22.78 1.70 23.64
C SER A 263 -23.25 0.43 24.38
N SER A 264 -24.55 0.13 24.36
CA SER A 264 -25.13 -1.00 25.11
C SER A 264 -25.23 -2.30 24.32
N THR A 265 -25.33 -2.22 22.99
CA THR A 265 -25.51 -3.35 22.07
C THR A 265 -24.66 -3.14 20.81
N PRO A 266 -23.32 -3.10 20.94
CA PRO A 266 -22.46 -2.83 19.80
C PRO A 266 -22.53 -3.97 18.78
N VAL A 267 -22.32 -3.61 17.51
CA VAL A 267 -22.35 -4.50 16.35
C VAL A 267 -21.01 -4.49 15.64
N VAL A 268 -20.78 -5.46 14.74
CA VAL A 268 -19.58 -5.48 13.92
C VAL A 268 -19.65 -4.35 12.88
N VAL A 269 -18.70 -3.42 12.96
CA VAL A 269 -18.63 -2.23 12.07
C VAL A 269 -17.54 -2.36 11.02
N ASN A 270 -16.54 -3.20 11.25
CA ASN A 270 -15.48 -3.48 10.30
C ASN A 270 -15.00 -4.93 10.47
N ARG A 271 -14.52 -5.53 9.38
CA ARG A 271 -13.98 -6.90 9.36
C ARG A 271 -12.69 -6.93 8.55
N THR A 272 -11.73 -7.69 9.05
CA THR A 272 -10.56 -8.12 8.31
C THR A 272 -10.77 -9.54 7.82
N LEU A 273 -10.69 -9.72 6.50
CA LEU A 273 -10.91 -11.00 5.84
C LEU A 273 -9.59 -11.54 5.27
N LEU A 274 -9.27 -12.79 5.58
CA LEU A 274 -8.13 -13.52 5.04
C LEU A 274 -8.62 -14.70 4.20
N PRO A 275 -7.94 -15.06 3.09
CA PRO A 275 -8.31 -16.19 2.26
C PRO A 275 -8.38 -17.49 3.06
N LEU A 276 -9.36 -18.34 2.73
CA LEU A 276 -9.53 -19.63 3.40
C LEU A 276 -8.30 -20.54 3.22
N VAL A 277 -7.55 -20.37 2.13
CA VAL A 277 -6.31 -21.13 1.89
C VAL A 277 -5.24 -20.90 2.96
N ASP A 278 -5.25 -19.74 3.62
CA ASP A 278 -4.28 -19.41 4.68
C ASP A 278 -4.49 -20.26 5.94
N LEU A 279 -5.64 -20.93 6.06
CA LEU A 279 -5.87 -21.90 7.13
C LEU A 279 -5.11 -23.22 6.89
N LEU A 280 -4.70 -23.49 5.66
CA LEU A 280 -4.19 -24.80 5.25
C LEU A 280 -2.67 -24.86 5.23
N ILE A 281 -1.98 -24.11 6.09
CA ILE A 281 -0.50 -24.01 6.09
C ILE A 281 0.17 -25.40 6.17
N GLU A 282 -0.41 -26.30 6.97
CA GLU A 282 0.10 -27.67 7.18
C GLU A 282 -0.36 -28.69 6.13
N TYR A 283 -1.26 -28.32 5.21
CA TYR A 283 -1.73 -29.22 4.16
C TYR A 283 -0.76 -29.25 2.96
N PRO A 284 -0.76 -30.37 2.18
CA PRO A 284 0.01 -30.48 0.95
C PRO A 284 -0.20 -29.27 0.02
N ILE A 285 0.90 -28.80 -0.59
CA ILE A 285 0.90 -27.60 -1.41
C ILE A 285 -0.09 -27.69 -2.58
N GLU A 286 -0.28 -28.89 -3.12
CA GLU A 286 -1.20 -29.17 -4.22
C GLU A 286 -2.65 -28.87 -3.82
N ILE A 287 -3.03 -29.21 -2.59
CA ILE A 287 -4.38 -28.91 -2.06
C ILE A 287 -4.56 -27.40 -1.93
N ARG A 288 -3.55 -26.72 -1.37
CA ARG A 288 -3.60 -25.26 -1.20
C ARG A 288 -3.69 -24.53 -2.54
N ARG A 289 -2.83 -24.91 -3.49
CA ARG A 289 -2.82 -24.34 -4.85
C ARG A 289 -4.17 -24.55 -5.53
N HIS A 290 -4.72 -25.76 -5.45
CA HIS A 290 -5.99 -26.08 -6.08
C HIS A 290 -7.17 -25.34 -5.44
N LEU A 291 -7.17 -25.22 -4.10
CA LEU A 291 -8.16 -24.42 -3.39
C LEU A 291 -8.07 -22.94 -3.79
N GLN A 292 -6.86 -22.36 -3.85
CA GLN A 292 -6.68 -20.98 -4.29
C GLN A 292 -7.21 -20.78 -5.72
N LEU A 293 -6.85 -21.67 -6.65
CA LEU A 293 -7.36 -21.59 -8.03
C LEU A 293 -8.89 -21.66 -8.09
N THR A 294 -9.50 -22.48 -7.26
CA THR A 294 -10.96 -22.59 -7.15
C THR A 294 -11.56 -21.29 -6.59
N ILE A 295 -10.95 -20.71 -5.54
CA ILE A 295 -11.35 -19.43 -4.95
C ILE A 295 -11.22 -18.29 -5.97
N ASP A 296 -10.07 -18.17 -6.64
CA ASP A 296 -9.81 -17.16 -7.67
C ASP A 296 -10.85 -17.25 -8.79
N TYR A 297 -11.12 -18.47 -9.27
CA TYR A 297 -12.12 -18.69 -10.31
C TYR A 297 -13.50 -18.25 -9.84
N TYR A 298 -13.90 -18.65 -8.63
CA TYR A 298 -15.20 -18.28 -8.07
C TYR A 298 -15.35 -16.76 -7.91
N LEU A 299 -14.32 -16.08 -7.40
CA LEU A 299 -14.32 -14.61 -7.21
C LEU A 299 -14.26 -13.85 -8.54
N THR A 300 -13.69 -14.44 -9.58
CA THR A 300 -13.62 -13.84 -10.91
C THR A 300 -14.90 -14.07 -11.73
N ASN A 301 -15.51 -15.25 -11.63
CA ASN A 301 -16.60 -15.67 -12.51
C ASN A 301 -17.97 -15.72 -11.83
N GLY A 302 -18.04 -15.62 -10.49
CA GLY A 302 -19.28 -15.72 -9.73
C GLY A 302 -19.91 -17.10 -9.68
N MET A 303 -19.22 -18.11 -10.21
CA MET A 303 -19.70 -19.48 -10.28
C MET A 303 -18.59 -20.45 -9.90
N LEU A 304 -18.97 -21.58 -9.31
CA LEU A 304 -18.03 -22.64 -8.95
C LEU A 304 -17.52 -23.33 -10.22
N PRO A 305 -16.21 -23.59 -10.34
CA PRO A 305 -15.65 -24.16 -11.55
C PRO A 305 -15.89 -25.67 -11.68
N THR A 306 -15.87 -26.13 -12.93
CA THR A 306 -15.66 -27.54 -13.30
C THR A 306 -14.16 -27.88 -13.34
N ILE A 307 -13.80 -29.17 -13.34
CA ILE A 307 -12.36 -29.53 -13.38
C ILE A 307 -11.70 -29.12 -14.69
N ASP A 308 -12.44 -29.18 -15.80
CA ASP A 308 -11.97 -28.76 -17.12
C ASP A 308 -11.69 -27.25 -17.18
N GLN A 309 -12.54 -26.44 -16.53
CA GLN A 309 -12.35 -25.00 -16.46
C GLN A 309 -11.07 -24.64 -15.69
N LEU A 310 -10.84 -25.26 -14.53
CA LEU A 310 -9.59 -25.06 -13.79
C LEU A 310 -8.37 -25.55 -14.55
N THR A 311 -8.48 -26.71 -15.21
CA THR A 311 -7.39 -27.25 -16.04
C THR A 311 -7.03 -26.28 -17.17
N ASN A 312 -8.02 -25.63 -17.79
CA ASN A 312 -7.79 -24.62 -18.81
C ASN A 312 -7.17 -23.34 -18.26
N VAL A 313 -7.58 -22.89 -17.06
CA VAL A 313 -6.94 -21.77 -16.36
C VAL A 313 -5.48 -22.09 -16.03
N GLU A 314 -5.21 -23.28 -15.48
CA GLU A 314 -3.86 -23.75 -15.23
C GLU A 314 -3.03 -23.85 -16.52
N LYS A 315 -3.59 -24.37 -17.62
CA LYS A 315 -2.91 -24.42 -18.93
C LYS A 315 -2.59 -23.03 -19.47
N ARG A 316 -3.50 -22.07 -19.31
CA ARG A 316 -3.28 -20.67 -19.70
C ARG A 316 -2.20 -20.02 -18.84
N LYS A 317 -2.25 -20.22 -17.52
CA LYS A 317 -1.19 -19.77 -16.59
C LYS A 317 0.15 -20.43 -16.95
N LYS A 318 0.19 -21.74 -17.17
CA LYS A 318 1.40 -22.49 -17.59
C LYS A 318 1.97 -22.02 -18.93
N ARG A 319 1.12 -21.67 -19.90
CA ARG A 319 1.54 -21.08 -21.18
C ARG A 319 2.06 -19.65 -21.00
N ALA A 320 1.49 -18.88 -20.08
CA ALA A 320 2.00 -17.55 -19.72
C ALA A 320 3.32 -17.61 -18.93
N THR A 321 3.58 -18.69 -18.18
CA THR A 321 4.82 -18.88 -17.39
C THR A 321 5.92 -19.66 -18.13
N ASN A 322 5.67 -20.12 -19.37
CA ASN A 322 6.65 -20.84 -20.19
C ASN A 322 7.61 -19.91 -20.96
N ASP A 323 7.36 -18.60 -20.94
CA ASP A 323 8.43 -17.63 -21.19
C ASP A 323 9.13 -17.40 -19.85
N HIS A 324 10.37 -17.87 -19.75
CA HIS A 324 11.30 -17.77 -18.63
C HIS A 324 10.81 -16.91 -17.43
N ASN A 325 10.18 -17.54 -16.42
CA ASN A 325 9.98 -16.91 -15.11
C ASN A 325 11.35 -16.75 -14.41
N THR A 326 12.19 -15.86 -14.90
CA THR A 326 13.34 -15.34 -14.19
C THR A 326 12.82 -14.64 -12.95
N LEU A 327 13.35 -15.04 -11.79
CA LEU A 327 13.03 -14.40 -10.53
C LEU A 327 13.27 -12.88 -10.64
N PRO A 328 12.25 -12.03 -10.37
CA PRO A 328 12.40 -10.58 -10.47
C PRO A 328 13.54 -10.08 -9.57
N GLY A 329 14.38 -9.18 -10.12
CA GLY A 329 15.55 -8.64 -9.43
C GLY A 329 16.86 -9.39 -9.66
N LEU A 330 16.87 -10.50 -10.42
CA LEU A 330 18.10 -11.19 -10.83
C LEU A 330 18.99 -10.36 -11.76
N ASP A 331 18.41 -9.41 -12.46
CA ASP A 331 19.09 -8.40 -13.28
C ASP A 331 19.83 -7.34 -12.44
N VAL A 332 19.63 -7.36 -11.12
CA VAL A 332 20.26 -6.41 -10.19
C VAL A 332 21.14 -7.10 -9.14
N VAL A 333 20.68 -8.18 -8.51
CA VAL A 333 21.46 -8.87 -7.46
C VAL A 333 22.59 -9.69 -8.09
N GLY A 334 23.81 -9.44 -7.61
CA GLY A 334 25.04 -9.95 -8.21
C GLY A 334 25.65 -9.00 -9.23
N CYS A 335 25.01 -7.85 -9.46
CA CYS A 335 25.48 -6.85 -10.41
C CYS A 335 26.26 -5.71 -9.78
N GLY A 336 27.16 -5.15 -10.58
CA GLY A 336 27.98 -4.03 -10.16
C GLY A 336 27.16 -2.79 -9.89
N TYR A 337 27.62 -1.95 -8.98
CA TYR A 337 26.96 -0.70 -8.62
C TYR A 337 28.01 0.38 -8.38
N ASP A 338 27.86 1.50 -9.08
CA ASP A 338 28.67 2.68 -8.83
C ASP A 338 27.97 3.54 -7.79
N ILE A 339 28.49 3.61 -6.57
CA ILE A 339 27.87 4.41 -5.48
C ILE A 339 28.00 5.93 -5.70
N PHE A 340 28.89 6.38 -6.57
CA PHE A 340 29.01 7.81 -6.90
C PHE A 340 28.14 8.18 -8.07
N SER A 341 27.88 7.20 -8.94
CA SER A 341 27.01 7.34 -10.09
C SER A 341 25.64 6.66 -9.96
N LEU A 342 25.30 6.09 -8.79
CA LEU A 342 24.04 5.43 -8.43
C LEU A 342 23.40 4.66 -9.58
N LYS A 343 24.25 4.02 -10.37
CA LYS A 343 23.87 3.30 -11.58
C LYS A 343 24.31 1.88 -11.40
N SER A 344 23.40 0.98 -11.73
CA SER A 344 23.73 -0.41 -11.99
C SER A 344 24.76 -0.48 -13.12
N LYS A 345 25.68 -1.42 -12.97
CA LYS A 345 26.81 -1.69 -13.84
C LYS A 345 26.77 -3.16 -14.25
N SER A 346 27.75 -3.56 -15.06
CA SER A 346 27.83 -4.94 -15.53
C SER A 346 27.86 -5.93 -14.37
N CYS A 347 27.22 -7.09 -14.55
CA CYS A 347 27.15 -8.07 -13.48
C CYS A 347 28.49 -8.74 -13.22
N LEU A 348 28.78 -9.06 -11.96
CA LEU A 348 30.03 -9.71 -11.55
C LEU A 348 29.85 -11.19 -11.27
N LEU A 349 28.72 -11.58 -10.68
CA LEU A 349 28.43 -12.98 -10.34
C LEU A 349 27.90 -13.74 -11.55
N ASN A 350 28.20 -15.02 -11.58
CA ASN A 350 27.64 -15.94 -12.54
C ASN A 350 26.27 -16.43 -12.04
N ILE A 351 25.25 -16.35 -12.89
CA ILE A 351 23.91 -16.85 -12.61
C ILE A 351 23.79 -18.22 -13.27
N THR A 352 24.01 -19.28 -12.49
CA THR A 352 23.78 -20.65 -12.95
C THR A 352 22.40 -21.12 -12.50
N MET A 353 21.52 -21.35 -13.47
CA MET A 353 20.19 -21.90 -13.22
C MET A 353 20.31 -23.41 -13.05
N ASN A 354 19.96 -23.89 -11.86
CA ASN A 354 19.75 -25.31 -11.62
C ASN A 354 18.25 -25.60 -11.76
N ASP A 355 17.90 -26.71 -12.40
CA ASP A 355 16.48 -27.07 -12.59
C ASP A 355 15.79 -27.52 -11.29
N ASN A 356 16.57 -27.82 -10.25
CA ASN A 356 16.05 -28.37 -9.00
C ASN A 356 15.72 -27.34 -7.92
N THR A 357 16.22 -26.10 -8.03
CA THR A 357 16.01 -25.04 -7.03
C THR A 357 14.92 -24.08 -7.49
N THR A 358 13.75 -24.22 -6.87
CA THR A 358 12.62 -23.34 -7.13
C THR A 358 12.15 -22.67 -5.84
N TRP A 359 11.64 -21.45 -5.97
CA TRP A 359 10.96 -20.73 -4.90
C TRP A 359 9.50 -20.55 -5.29
N LEU A 360 8.63 -20.87 -4.33
CA LEU A 360 7.20 -20.71 -4.48
C LEU A 360 6.78 -19.38 -3.84
N ASP A 361 6.35 -18.46 -4.68
CA ASP A 361 5.77 -17.20 -4.21
C ASP A 361 4.36 -17.44 -3.66
N LEU A 362 4.24 -17.48 -2.34
CA LEU A 362 2.97 -17.67 -1.64
C LEU A 362 2.02 -16.47 -1.80
N LEU A 363 2.53 -15.30 -2.21
CA LEU A 363 1.78 -14.05 -2.31
C LEU A 363 1.37 -13.72 -3.76
N ASN A 364 2.08 -14.27 -4.75
CA ASN A 364 1.77 -14.12 -6.17
C ASN A 364 1.19 -15.39 -6.79
N ASN A 365 -0.04 -15.76 -6.42
CA ASN A 365 -0.79 -16.87 -7.02
C ASN A 365 -0.05 -18.23 -7.02
N PHE A 366 0.84 -18.48 -6.06
CA PHE A 366 1.67 -19.69 -6.03
C PHE A 366 2.55 -19.84 -7.29
N MET A 367 2.99 -18.72 -7.86
CA MET A 367 3.97 -18.70 -8.96
C MET A 367 5.27 -19.34 -8.48
N THR A 368 5.78 -20.28 -9.28
CA THR A 368 7.07 -20.93 -9.02
C THR A 368 8.14 -20.27 -9.88
N TYR A 369 9.16 -19.74 -9.23
CA TYR A 369 10.33 -19.13 -9.87
C TYR A 369 11.53 -20.05 -9.75
N LYS A 370 12.39 -20.09 -10.76
CA LYS A 370 13.71 -20.74 -10.64
C LYS A 370 14.63 -19.83 -9.84
N VAL A 371 15.30 -20.39 -8.84
CA VAL A 371 16.30 -19.67 -8.04
C VAL A 371 17.68 -20.18 -8.46
N PRO A 372 18.58 -19.30 -8.92
CA PRO A 372 19.93 -19.70 -9.29
C PRO A 372 20.73 -20.21 -8.09
N ASP A 373 21.72 -21.06 -8.35
CA ASP A 373 22.64 -21.53 -7.31
C ASP A 373 23.37 -20.34 -6.66
N GLY A 374 23.50 -20.36 -5.34
CA GLY A 374 24.15 -19.28 -4.59
C GLY A 374 23.26 -18.05 -4.36
N TYR A 375 21.95 -18.17 -4.59
CA TYR A 375 20.95 -17.16 -4.25
C TYR A 375 19.88 -17.77 -3.33
N PHE A 376 19.27 -16.93 -2.50
CA PHE A 376 18.10 -17.31 -1.70
C PHE A 376 17.07 -16.20 -1.69
N VAL A 377 15.81 -16.61 -1.51
CA VAL A 377 14.66 -15.72 -1.49
C VAL A 377 13.99 -15.85 -0.13
N THR A 378 13.74 -14.71 0.50
CA THR A 378 12.96 -14.65 1.75
C THR A 378 11.68 -13.86 1.49
N SER A 379 10.53 -14.53 1.58
CA SER A 379 9.23 -13.86 1.54
C SER A 379 9.10 -12.93 2.74
N THR A 380 8.79 -11.67 2.49
CA THR A 380 8.53 -10.68 3.54
C THR A 380 7.04 -10.42 3.59
N LYS A 381 6.44 -10.51 4.79
CA LYS A 381 5.01 -10.19 4.98
C LYS A 381 4.75 -8.70 5.22
N ASP A 382 5.81 -7.89 5.19
CA ASP A 382 5.74 -6.53 5.70
C ASP A 382 5.39 -5.52 4.62
N LEU A 383 4.14 -5.08 4.65
CA LEU A 383 3.77 -3.78 4.11
C LEU A 383 4.42 -2.70 5.01
N LEU A 384 5.70 -2.42 4.80
CA LEU A 384 6.39 -1.29 5.44
C LEU A 384 5.89 0.03 4.84
N SER A 385 4.65 0.41 5.17
CA SER A 385 4.10 1.74 4.92
C SER A 385 4.77 2.74 5.86
N MET A 386 6.05 3.03 5.61
CA MET A 386 6.74 4.14 6.26
C MET A 386 6.30 5.44 5.60
N SER A 387 5.08 5.88 5.88
CA SER A 387 4.62 7.23 5.56
C SER A 387 5.32 8.21 6.51
N ASP A 388 6.60 8.49 6.28
CA ASP A 388 7.28 9.59 6.96
C ASP A 388 7.44 10.76 6.00
N THR A 389 6.98 11.93 6.44
CA THR A 389 7.30 13.20 5.79
C THR A 389 8.53 13.78 6.48
N LYS A 390 9.61 14.00 5.77
CA LYS A 390 10.80 14.66 6.35
C LYS A 390 11.00 16.00 5.71
N PHE A 391 11.21 17.01 6.55
CA PHE A 391 11.49 18.36 6.12
C PHE A 391 13.00 18.58 6.07
N PHE A 392 13.44 19.26 5.01
CA PHE A 392 14.81 19.69 4.85
C PHE A 392 14.80 21.22 4.78
N ASN A 393 15.49 21.84 5.73
CA ASN A 393 15.62 23.28 5.80
C ASN A 393 16.75 23.79 4.90
N THR A 394 17.74 22.95 4.64
CA THR A 394 18.87 23.29 3.77
C THR A 394 19.18 22.16 2.81
N PHE A 395 19.80 22.51 1.69
CA PHE A 395 20.34 21.51 0.77
C PHE A 395 21.37 20.61 1.46
N LYS A 396 22.14 21.16 2.41
CA LYS A 396 23.12 20.39 3.20
C LYS A 396 22.45 19.33 4.06
N GLU A 397 21.32 19.65 4.70
CA GLU A 397 20.53 18.70 5.49
C GLU A 397 19.97 17.59 4.60
N PHE A 398 19.41 17.95 3.44
CA PHE A 398 18.95 16.99 2.43
C PHE A 398 20.06 16.03 1.98
N ILE A 399 21.23 16.57 1.63
CA ILE A 399 22.39 15.76 1.23
C ILE A 399 22.86 14.89 2.40
N THR A 400 22.97 15.46 3.60
CA THR A 400 23.46 14.75 4.79
C THR A 400 22.54 13.58 5.13
N ASP A 401 21.23 13.76 5.08
CA ASP A 401 20.29 12.68 5.37
C ASP A 401 20.24 11.60 4.29
N SER A 402 20.33 12.03 3.02
CA SER A 402 20.51 11.14 1.88
C SER A 402 21.83 10.36 1.94
N TYR A 403 22.84 10.88 2.65
CA TYR A 403 24.15 10.24 2.88
C TYR A 403 24.22 9.41 4.19
N ILE A 404 23.60 9.84 5.29
CA ILE A 404 23.68 9.19 6.63
C ILE A 404 22.96 7.84 6.66
N THR A 405 21.95 7.64 5.82
CA THR A 405 21.36 6.32 5.54
C THR A 405 22.36 5.30 4.95
N ASN A 406 23.59 5.71 4.59
CA ASN A 406 24.64 4.85 4.03
C ASN A 406 25.82 4.54 4.99
N GLN A 407 25.69 4.70 6.32
CA GLN A 407 26.83 4.53 7.24
C GLN A 407 27.15 3.11 7.76
N TYR A 408 26.56 2.04 7.20
CA TYR A 408 27.04 0.67 7.44
C TYR A 408 27.07 -0.17 6.16
N ASP A 409 27.89 0.20 5.18
CA ASP A 409 28.16 -0.53 3.92
C ASP A 409 26.94 -1.10 3.15
N SER A 410 25.70 -0.84 3.56
CA SER A 410 24.51 -1.54 3.07
C SER A 410 23.22 -0.89 3.56
N PHE A 411 22.70 0.07 2.81
CA PHE A 411 21.27 0.28 2.52
C PHE A 411 21.22 1.27 1.35
N GLY A 412 21.38 0.75 0.13
CA GLY A 412 21.22 1.50 -1.09
C GLY A 412 19.78 1.97 -1.25
N PHE A 413 19.57 3.27 -1.09
CA PHE A 413 18.34 3.93 -1.47
C PHE A 413 18.50 4.59 -2.86
N LEU A 414 17.63 4.19 -3.79
CA LEU A 414 17.52 4.65 -5.19
C LEU A 414 17.14 6.14 -5.28
N GLY A 415 18.14 7.02 -5.45
CA GLY A 415 17.83 8.45 -5.55
C GLY A 415 18.86 9.33 -6.23
N PHE A 416 20.03 9.54 -5.61
CA PHE A 416 20.90 10.66 -5.97
C PHE A 416 22.38 10.35 -6.14
N GLY A 417 22.83 10.49 -7.37
CA GLY A 417 24.22 10.66 -7.70
C GLY A 417 24.56 9.85 -8.91
N ALA A 418 24.29 10.31 -10.14
CA ALA A 418 24.75 9.83 -11.43
C ALA A 418 25.21 11.02 -12.25
N SER A 419 26.17 10.94 -13.17
CA SER A 419 26.63 12.11 -13.99
C SER A 419 25.54 12.90 -14.76
N THR A 420 24.32 12.36 -14.88
CA THR A 420 23.07 13.05 -15.27
C THR A 420 22.56 14.06 -14.22
N ASP A 421 23.14 14.08 -13.01
CA ASP A 421 22.77 14.84 -11.81
C ASP A 421 23.33 16.24 -11.74
N ARG A 422 24.35 16.66 -12.51
CA ARG A 422 24.81 18.07 -12.35
C ARG A 422 23.66 19.04 -12.58
N GLN A 423 22.79 18.75 -13.54
CA GLN A 423 21.60 19.57 -13.78
C GLN A 423 20.53 19.37 -12.70
N GLU A 424 20.35 18.15 -12.18
CA GLU A 424 19.34 17.83 -11.17
C GLU A 424 19.73 18.36 -9.78
N ILE A 425 20.96 18.10 -9.33
CA ILE A 425 21.61 18.73 -8.16
C ILE A 425 21.58 20.24 -8.28
N ARG A 426 21.95 20.81 -9.44
CA ARG A 426 21.84 22.24 -9.67
C ARG A 426 20.40 22.71 -9.55
N THR A 427 19.43 22.00 -10.13
CA THR A 427 18.00 22.34 -10.05
C THR A 427 17.52 22.33 -8.61
N ARG A 428 17.85 21.30 -7.82
CA ARG A 428 17.51 21.21 -6.38
C ARG A 428 18.18 22.32 -5.59
N TYR A 429 19.47 22.53 -5.80
CA TYR A 429 20.23 23.59 -5.16
C TYR A 429 19.63 24.97 -5.48
N GLN A 430 19.23 25.20 -6.73
CA GLN A 430 18.51 26.41 -7.15
C GLN A 430 17.12 26.52 -6.50
N GLN A 431 16.40 25.41 -6.32
CA GLN A 431 15.13 25.38 -5.61
C GLN A 431 15.31 25.82 -4.14
N PHE A 432 16.31 25.28 -3.43
CA PHE A 432 16.60 25.68 -2.04
C PHE A 432 17.04 27.15 -1.93
N TYR A 433 17.97 27.60 -2.75
CA TYR A 433 18.68 28.87 -2.51
C TYR A 433 18.27 30.03 -3.43
N GLN A 434 17.91 29.77 -4.69
CA GLN A 434 17.46 30.82 -5.61
C GLN A 434 15.96 31.08 -5.48
N HIS A 435 15.17 30.01 -5.34
CA HIS A 435 13.72 30.10 -5.16
C HIS A 435 13.29 30.15 -3.70
N LYS A 436 14.23 29.99 -2.75
CA LYS A 436 13.96 30.02 -1.30
C LYS A 436 12.93 28.97 -0.87
N TYR A 437 12.88 27.83 -1.56
CA TYR A 437 12.01 26.74 -1.17
C TYR A 437 12.62 25.97 0.01
N ARG A 438 11.74 25.43 0.84
CA ARG A 438 12.06 24.27 1.68
C ARG A 438 11.55 23.03 0.98
N MET A 439 12.15 21.90 1.30
CA MET A 439 11.78 20.62 0.71
C MET A 439 11.18 19.72 1.77
N ALA A 440 10.17 18.96 1.38
CA ALA A 440 9.74 17.79 2.09
C ALA A 440 9.76 16.59 1.16
N TRP A 441 10.16 15.43 1.67
CA TRP A 441 9.92 14.17 0.97
C TRP A 441 8.79 13.40 1.63
N MET A 442 8.16 12.51 0.90
CA MET A 442 7.25 11.48 1.42
C MET A 442 7.53 10.19 0.66
N LYS A 443 7.75 9.10 1.39
CA LYS A 443 8.01 7.78 0.81
C LYS A 443 6.91 6.82 1.24
N GLN A 444 6.59 5.86 0.38
CA GLN A 444 5.87 4.66 0.75
C GLN A 444 6.44 3.50 -0.03
N GLN A 445 6.65 2.37 0.63
CA GLN A 445 7.21 1.19 0.00
C GLN A 445 6.42 -0.05 0.41
N ILE A 446 6.41 -1.04 -0.48
CA ILE A 446 5.91 -2.38 -0.24
C ILE A 446 7.00 -3.32 -0.70
N ILE A 447 7.31 -4.29 0.15
CA ILE A 447 8.31 -5.31 -0.12
C ILE A 447 7.61 -6.65 -0.10
N TRP A 448 7.67 -7.38 -1.22
CA TRP A 448 7.07 -8.70 -1.36
C TRP A 448 8.02 -9.80 -0.95
N PHE A 449 9.27 -9.68 -1.38
CA PHE A 449 10.33 -10.60 -1.02
C PHE A 449 11.67 -9.89 -1.10
N THR A 450 12.64 -10.48 -0.44
CA THR A 450 14.04 -10.06 -0.52
C THR A 450 14.81 -11.14 -1.25
N LEU A 451 15.59 -10.73 -2.26
CA LEU A 451 16.50 -11.57 -3.01
C LEU A 451 17.93 -11.28 -2.55
N ALA A 452 18.69 -12.31 -2.18
CA ALA A 452 20.06 -12.17 -1.74
C ALA A 452 20.98 -13.21 -2.39
N ALA A 453 22.21 -12.79 -2.69
CA ALA A 453 23.31 -13.69 -2.98
C ALA A 453 23.90 -14.22 -1.65
N VAL A 454 24.29 -15.49 -1.64
CA VAL A 454 24.95 -16.12 -0.49
C VAL A 454 26.28 -15.39 -0.23
N THR A 455 26.53 -15.04 1.03
CA THR A 455 27.76 -14.35 1.42
C THR A 455 28.93 -15.31 1.63
N PHE A 456 28.65 -16.57 1.97
CA PHE A 456 29.66 -17.61 2.16
C PHE A 456 29.13 -19.03 1.85
N PRO A 457 29.76 -19.78 0.93
CA PRO A 457 30.76 -19.29 -0.03
C PRO A 457 30.10 -18.33 -1.04
N PRO A 458 30.77 -17.23 -1.43
CA PRO A 458 30.21 -16.30 -2.41
C PRO A 458 30.05 -16.99 -3.77
N PRO A 459 29.02 -16.63 -4.56
CA PRO A 459 28.86 -17.15 -5.91
C PRO A 459 30.09 -16.88 -6.77
N ARG A 460 30.34 -17.76 -7.74
CA ARG A 460 31.49 -17.61 -8.64
C ARG A 460 31.36 -16.35 -9.48
N LEU A 461 32.47 -15.65 -9.67
CA LEU A 461 32.55 -14.58 -10.65
C LEU A 461 32.27 -15.12 -12.05
N ASN A 462 31.57 -14.35 -12.87
CA ASN A 462 31.45 -14.69 -14.28
C ASN A 462 32.82 -14.56 -14.98
N ARG A 463 32.94 -15.21 -16.14
CA ARG A 463 34.21 -15.32 -16.86
C ARG A 463 34.84 -13.96 -17.16
N ILE A 464 34.03 -12.98 -17.57
CA ILE A 464 34.53 -11.66 -17.98
C ILE A 464 34.99 -10.86 -16.76
N ALA A 465 34.23 -10.89 -15.66
CA ALA A 465 34.61 -10.25 -14.41
C ALA A 465 35.90 -10.87 -13.82
N HIS A 466 36.01 -12.20 -13.81
CA HIS A 466 37.22 -12.90 -13.37
C HIS A 466 38.46 -12.48 -14.18
N LEU A 467 38.35 -12.46 -15.52
CA LEU A 467 39.44 -12.01 -16.39
C LEU A 467 39.77 -10.52 -16.19
N SER A 468 38.76 -9.68 -16.02
CA SER A 468 38.95 -8.24 -15.76
C SER A 468 39.74 -8.01 -14.49
N ILE A 469 39.41 -8.72 -13.41
CA ILE A 469 40.12 -8.61 -12.14
C ILE A 469 41.53 -9.17 -12.24
N SER A 470 41.71 -10.30 -12.94
CA SER A 470 43.02 -10.92 -13.14
C SER A 470 43.97 -10.04 -13.98
N SER A 471 43.42 -9.14 -14.80
CA SER A 471 44.18 -8.18 -15.60
C SER A 471 44.59 -6.91 -14.85
N LEU A 472 44.03 -6.70 -13.65
CA LEU A 472 44.40 -5.55 -12.83
C LEU A 472 45.76 -5.78 -12.17
N PRO A 473 46.58 -4.73 -12.00
CA PRO A 473 47.82 -4.79 -11.23
C PRO A 473 47.59 -5.29 -9.80
N THR A 474 48.57 -6.00 -9.23
CA THR A 474 48.53 -6.53 -7.85
C THR A 474 48.86 -5.49 -6.78
N THR A 475 49.21 -4.27 -7.18
CA THR A 475 49.47 -3.12 -6.30
C THR A 475 48.80 -1.88 -6.86
N PHE A 476 48.38 -0.96 -6.01
CA PHE A 476 47.80 0.31 -6.44
C PHE A 476 48.76 1.48 -6.16
N ASP A 477 49.11 2.24 -7.20
CA ASP A 477 49.84 3.50 -7.07
C ASP A 477 49.10 4.60 -7.84
N SER A 478 48.66 5.64 -7.13
CA SER A 478 47.93 6.78 -7.69
C SER A 478 48.74 7.59 -8.70
N ASN A 479 50.07 7.55 -8.64
CA ASN A 479 50.97 8.31 -9.52
C ASN A 479 51.38 7.52 -10.78
N SER A 480 51.10 6.21 -10.80
CA SER A 480 51.43 5.33 -11.92
C SER A 480 50.36 5.34 -13.00
N THR A 481 50.71 4.95 -14.23
CA THR A 481 49.72 4.77 -15.31
C THR A 481 48.72 3.64 -15.02
N ASP A 482 49.02 2.77 -14.06
CA ASP A 482 48.18 1.65 -13.63
C ASP A 482 46.88 2.09 -12.95
N HIS A 483 46.82 3.30 -12.37
CA HIS A 483 45.59 3.86 -11.83
C HIS A 483 44.47 3.91 -12.90
N LYS A 484 44.82 4.03 -14.19
CA LYS A 484 43.85 4.09 -15.31
C LYS A 484 43.16 2.74 -15.54
N LYS A 485 43.82 1.62 -15.26
CA LYS A 485 43.23 0.28 -15.37
C LYS A 485 42.16 0.07 -14.31
N PHE A 486 42.43 0.48 -13.07
CA PHE A 486 41.42 0.49 -12.00
C PHE A 486 40.25 1.41 -12.32
N GLN A 487 40.51 2.59 -12.89
CA GLN A 487 39.44 3.49 -13.33
C GLN A 487 38.55 2.85 -14.40
N GLN A 488 39.14 2.19 -15.41
CA GLN A 488 38.39 1.47 -16.44
C GLN A 488 37.55 0.34 -15.85
N PHE A 489 38.11 -0.40 -14.89
CA PHE A 489 37.38 -1.43 -14.16
C PHE A 489 36.17 -0.86 -13.42
N PHE A 490 36.34 0.20 -12.62
CA PHE A 490 35.24 0.84 -11.90
C PHE A 490 34.21 1.49 -12.84
N ASN A 491 34.62 1.98 -14.01
CA ASN A 491 33.66 2.46 -15.00
C ASN A 491 32.74 1.35 -15.52
N ALA A 492 33.28 0.14 -15.68
CA ALA A 492 32.57 -1.03 -16.19
C ALA A 492 31.70 -1.72 -15.13
N TYR A 493 32.23 -1.92 -13.92
CA TYR A 493 31.61 -2.73 -12.86
C TYR A 493 31.17 -1.92 -11.64
N GLY A 494 31.46 -0.63 -11.56
CA GLY A 494 31.21 0.16 -10.36
C GLY A 494 32.21 -0.19 -9.26
N THR A 495 32.00 0.35 -8.06
CA THR A 495 32.88 0.11 -6.90
C THR A 495 32.31 -0.92 -5.93
N HIS A 496 31.00 -1.16 -6.02
CA HIS A 496 30.26 -2.08 -5.16
C HIS A 496 29.53 -3.12 -6.00
N ILE A 497 29.04 -4.15 -5.34
CA ILE A 497 28.15 -5.16 -5.87
C ILE A 497 26.85 -5.11 -5.06
N VAL A 498 25.71 -5.30 -5.72
CA VAL A 498 24.43 -5.53 -5.04
C VAL A 498 24.39 -6.97 -4.55
N VAL A 499 24.44 -7.18 -3.24
CA VAL A 499 24.38 -8.53 -2.64
C VAL A 499 22.99 -8.91 -2.16
N ARG A 500 22.13 -7.93 -1.94
CA ARG A 500 20.71 -8.14 -1.61
C ARG A 500 19.86 -7.01 -2.15
N ALA A 501 18.65 -7.31 -2.56
CA ALA A 501 17.65 -6.33 -2.99
C ALA A 501 16.29 -6.68 -2.40
N ASP A 502 15.58 -5.66 -1.90
CA ASP A 502 14.18 -5.82 -1.53
C ASP A 502 13.33 -5.53 -2.77
N ILE A 503 12.47 -6.48 -3.12
CA ILE A 503 11.72 -6.51 -4.37
C ILE A 503 10.25 -6.21 -4.07
N GLY A 504 9.70 -5.21 -4.74
CA GLY A 504 8.33 -4.77 -4.54
C GLY A 504 8.01 -3.50 -5.31
N GLY A 505 7.46 -2.49 -4.62
CA GLY A 505 7.10 -1.23 -5.25
C GLY A 505 7.23 -0.05 -4.29
N MET A 506 7.56 1.11 -4.85
CA MET A 506 7.83 2.31 -4.09
C MET A 506 7.26 3.54 -4.77
N LEU A 507 6.56 4.36 -4.00
CA LEU A 507 6.19 5.71 -4.37
C LEU A 507 7.08 6.69 -3.61
N TRP A 508 7.58 7.68 -4.32
CA TRP A 508 8.47 8.70 -3.80
C TRP A 508 8.00 10.07 -4.25
N ALA A 509 7.63 10.90 -3.29
CA ALA A 509 7.12 12.24 -3.50
C ALA A 509 8.12 13.27 -2.97
N GLU A 510 8.37 14.31 -3.76
CA GLU A 510 9.15 15.48 -3.36
C GLU A 510 8.26 16.72 -3.50
N ASP A 511 8.12 17.47 -2.41
CA ASP A 511 7.43 18.76 -2.40
C ASP A 511 8.40 19.88 -2.05
N TYR A 512 8.56 20.84 -2.95
CA TYR A 512 9.29 22.08 -2.70
C TYR A 512 8.27 23.18 -2.46
N PHE A 513 8.34 23.90 -1.35
CA PHE A 513 7.37 24.93 -1.00
C PHE A 513 8.06 26.20 -0.48
N GLU A 514 7.48 27.37 -0.75
CA GLU A 514 8.06 28.67 -0.38
C GLU A 514 8.37 28.72 1.13
N SER A 515 9.60 29.10 1.51
CA SER A 515 10.01 29.16 2.92
C SER A 515 9.16 30.08 3.78
N CYS A 516 8.48 31.07 3.17
CA CYS A 516 7.52 31.95 3.84
C CYS A 516 6.23 31.23 4.27
N LEU A 517 5.91 30.04 3.74
CA LEU A 517 4.75 29.28 4.21
C LEU A 517 4.93 28.83 5.66
N ILE A 518 6.15 28.54 6.10
CA ILE A 518 6.44 28.13 7.49
C ILE A 518 6.32 29.29 8.48
N THR A 519 6.42 30.55 8.02
CA THR A 519 6.20 31.70 8.89
C THR A 519 4.71 32.02 9.08
N LYS A 520 3.86 31.56 8.14
CA LYS A 520 2.39 31.71 8.22
C LYS A 520 1.69 30.48 8.79
N MET A 521 2.20 29.29 8.51
CA MET A 521 1.58 28.00 8.78
C MET A 521 2.52 27.13 9.60
N THR A 522 1.95 26.25 10.44
CA THR A 522 2.74 25.29 11.21
C THR A 522 3.29 24.17 10.32
N GLU A 523 4.42 23.58 10.70
CA GLU A 523 4.97 22.40 9.99
C GLU A 523 3.94 21.25 9.94
N THR A 524 3.17 21.07 11.02
CA THR A 524 2.05 20.12 11.06
C THR A 524 0.97 20.42 10.01
N TRP A 525 0.69 21.70 9.72
CA TRP A 525 -0.25 22.08 8.68
C TRP A 525 0.30 21.73 7.29
N ILE A 526 1.57 22.05 7.03
CA ILE A 526 2.22 21.73 5.74
C ILE A 526 2.30 20.22 5.55
N ARG A 527 2.64 19.45 6.59
CA ARG A 527 2.62 17.98 6.55
C ARG A 527 1.23 17.45 6.16
N ARG A 528 0.16 18.05 6.68
CA ARG A 528 -1.22 17.69 6.27
C ARG A 528 -1.48 18.01 4.80
N GLU A 529 -1.04 19.14 4.28
CA GLU A 529 -1.23 19.50 2.86
C GLU A 529 -0.45 18.58 1.90
N ILE A 530 0.79 18.21 2.26
CA ILE A 530 1.57 17.20 1.53
C ILE A 530 0.83 15.86 1.55
N THR A 531 0.36 15.44 2.73
CA THR A 531 -0.37 14.18 2.85
C THR A 531 -1.66 14.23 2.03
N LYS A 532 -2.39 15.35 1.98
CA LYS A 532 -3.57 15.54 1.12
C LYS A 532 -3.23 15.44 -0.37
N ARG A 533 -2.10 16.02 -0.81
CA ARG A 533 -1.66 15.94 -2.21
C ARG A 533 -1.38 14.50 -2.62
N TYR A 534 -0.82 13.75 -1.70
CA TYR A 534 -0.40 12.37 -1.86
C TYR A 534 -1.35 11.42 -1.11
N TRP A 535 -2.63 11.76 -1.03
CA TRP A 535 -3.61 11.02 -0.21
C TRP A 535 -3.74 9.55 -0.59
N PHE A 536 -3.52 9.23 -1.87
CA PHE A 536 -3.49 7.87 -2.39
C PHE A 536 -2.34 7.01 -1.83
N PHE A 537 -1.42 7.61 -1.07
CA PHE A 537 -0.38 6.92 -0.31
C PHE A 537 -0.83 6.46 1.09
N ALA A 538 -1.91 7.02 1.65
CA ALA A 538 -2.23 6.79 3.06
C ALA A 538 -3.12 5.54 3.25
N THR A 539 -2.58 4.53 3.97
CA THR A 539 -3.24 3.24 4.23
C THR A 539 -4.06 3.20 5.52
N SER A 540 -4.09 4.28 6.31
CA SER A 540 -4.86 4.32 7.56
C SER A 540 -6.22 5.01 7.37
N ARG A 541 -7.26 4.45 8.01
CA ARG A 541 -8.64 4.96 7.94
C ARG A 541 -8.85 6.27 8.70
N GLU A 542 -8.06 6.53 9.75
CA GLU A 542 -8.08 7.81 10.52
C GLU A 542 -7.73 9.04 9.67
N ILE A 543 -7.11 8.79 8.53
CA ILE A 543 -6.67 9.83 7.63
C ILE A 543 -7.92 10.36 6.89
N ILE A 544 -8.74 9.51 6.25
CA ILE A 544 -9.80 9.83 5.26
C ILE A 544 -10.64 11.11 5.53
N ASP A 545 -10.96 11.44 6.79
CA ASP A 545 -11.69 12.67 7.17
C ASP A 545 -10.97 13.99 6.80
N ILE A 546 -9.64 13.98 6.64
CA ILE A 546 -8.84 15.15 6.20
C ILE A 546 -8.85 15.29 4.66
N TYR A 547 -9.30 14.28 3.90
CA TYR A 547 -8.91 14.04 2.50
C TYR A 547 -9.99 14.30 1.44
N HIS A 548 -11.18 14.74 1.85
CA HIS A 548 -12.17 15.34 0.93
C HIS A 548 -11.92 16.84 0.69
N LYS A 549 -10.91 17.42 1.33
CA LYS A 549 -10.48 18.80 1.10
C LYS A 549 -9.39 18.81 0.02
N GLU A 550 -9.62 19.54 -1.07
CA GLU A 550 -8.57 19.87 -2.02
C GLU A 550 -7.36 20.42 -1.27
N VAL A 551 -6.15 20.08 -1.75
CA VAL A 551 -4.92 20.72 -1.27
C VAL A 551 -5.12 22.22 -1.31
N ASP A 552 -4.82 22.90 -0.21
CA ASP A 552 -5.09 24.32 -0.05
C ASP A 552 -4.52 25.13 -1.23
N LYS A 553 -5.32 26.07 -1.75
CA LYS A 553 -4.95 26.85 -2.95
C LYS A 553 -3.70 27.68 -2.72
N GLU A 554 -3.50 28.22 -1.52
CA GLU A 554 -2.27 28.95 -1.16
C GLU A 554 -1.09 27.98 -1.15
N TYR A 555 -1.24 26.77 -0.60
CA TYR A 555 -0.18 25.76 -0.67
C TYR A 555 0.13 25.35 -2.12
N GLN A 556 -0.88 25.01 -2.93
CA GLN A 556 -0.70 24.64 -4.35
C GLN A 556 0.01 25.72 -5.16
N GLN A 557 -0.30 26.99 -4.93
CA GLN A 557 0.31 28.11 -5.66
C GLN A 557 1.76 28.39 -5.25
N ASN A 558 2.12 28.01 -4.02
CA ASN A 558 3.42 28.27 -3.41
C ASN A 558 4.24 26.98 -3.23
N SER A 559 3.92 25.92 -3.98
CA SER A 559 4.69 24.67 -3.95
C SER A 559 4.79 23.99 -5.32
N LEU A 560 5.78 23.11 -5.45
CA LEU A 560 6.10 22.31 -6.62
C LEU A 560 6.26 20.86 -6.17
N SER A 561 5.48 19.96 -6.76
CA SER A 561 5.57 18.52 -6.49
C SER A 561 6.24 17.76 -7.62
N SER A 562 7.03 16.75 -7.25
CA SER A 562 7.49 15.66 -8.10
C SER A 562 7.00 14.33 -7.52
N LEU A 563 6.73 13.36 -8.38
CA LEU A 563 6.33 12.01 -8.01
C LEU A 563 7.14 11.02 -8.85
N LYS A 564 7.81 10.09 -8.18
CA LYS A 564 8.52 8.97 -8.77
C LYS A 564 7.88 7.68 -8.29
N VAL A 565 7.76 6.73 -9.23
CA VAL A 565 7.09 5.45 -9.02
C VAL A 565 8.03 4.35 -9.48
N ILE A 566 8.23 3.34 -8.65
CA ILE A 566 9.08 2.18 -8.91
C ILE A 566 8.25 0.93 -8.69
N GLY A 567 8.26 -0.01 -9.64
CA GLY A 567 7.40 -1.19 -9.63
C GLY A 567 5.96 -0.91 -10.09
N GLY A 568 5.22 -1.97 -10.41
CA GLY A 568 3.88 -1.92 -10.98
C GLY A 568 3.85 -1.60 -12.47
N PHE A 569 2.68 -1.60 -13.09
CA PHE A 569 2.56 -1.31 -14.53
C PHE A 569 2.61 0.20 -14.81
N ALA A 570 3.53 0.62 -15.69
CA ALA A 570 3.70 2.02 -16.09
C ALA A 570 2.44 2.64 -16.74
N SER A 571 1.55 1.81 -17.28
CA SER A 571 0.27 2.23 -17.87
C SER A 571 -0.79 2.60 -16.83
N ILE A 572 -0.58 2.26 -15.56
CA ILE A 572 -1.54 2.53 -14.49
C ILE A 572 -1.09 3.78 -13.74
N HIS A 573 -1.97 4.79 -13.74
CA HIS A 573 -1.67 6.07 -13.15
C HIS A 573 -1.53 5.93 -11.62
N PRO A 574 -0.38 6.33 -11.03
CA PRO A 574 -0.05 6.03 -9.63
C PRO A 574 -0.93 6.77 -8.61
N PHE A 575 -1.62 7.83 -9.05
CA PHE A 575 -2.57 8.58 -8.22
C PHE A 575 -3.83 7.78 -7.86
N ASN A 576 -4.02 6.60 -8.46
CA ASN A 576 -4.95 5.61 -7.98
C ASN A 576 -4.13 4.47 -7.33
N GLY A 577 -3.64 4.74 -6.12
CA GLY A 577 -2.83 3.81 -5.33
C GLY A 577 -3.48 2.43 -5.23
N TYR A 578 -4.81 2.37 -5.15
CA TYR A 578 -5.59 1.12 -5.16
C TYR A 578 -5.54 0.32 -6.46
N THR A 579 -5.28 0.94 -7.62
CA THR A 579 -5.04 0.20 -8.88
C THR A 579 -3.57 -0.09 -9.11
N TRP A 580 -2.66 0.74 -8.61
CA TRP A 580 -1.22 0.51 -8.77
C TRP A 580 -0.70 -0.57 -7.81
N LEU A 581 -1.11 -0.56 -6.53
CA LEU A 581 -0.68 -1.54 -5.52
C LEU A 581 -0.80 -2.99 -5.98
N PRO A 582 -1.97 -3.42 -6.50
CA PRO A 582 -2.15 -4.81 -6.92
C PRO A 582 -1.25 -5.20 -8.09
N THR A 583 -0.73 -4.24 -8.85
CA THR A 583 0.10 -4.49 -10.05
C THR A 583 1.55 -4.73 -9.69
N ILE A 584 1.96 -4.29 -8.50
CA ILE A 584 3.33 -4.49 -8.01
C ILE A 584 3.63 -5.98 -7.88
N LYS A 585 2.65 -6.81 -7.52
CA LYS A 585 2.85 -8.28 -7.43
C LYS A 585 3.16 -8.89 -8.80
N ASP A 586 2.56 -8.35 -9.86
CA ASP A 586 2.68 -8.85 -11.22
C ASP A 586 3.93 -8.29 -11.91
N ASN A 587 4.37 -7.08 -11.50
CA ASN A 587 5.56 -6.41 -12.00
C ASN A 587 6.36 -5.77 -10.86
N PRO A 588 6.98 -6.56 -9.97
CA PRO A 588 7.75 -6.00 -8.87
C PRO A 588 9.10 -5.50 -9.36
N SER A 589 9.63 -4.47 -8.71
CA SER A 589 10.94 -3.91 -9.01
C SER A 589 11.76 -3.80 -7.73
N PRO A 590 13.10 -3.78 -7.82
CA PRO A 590 13.92 -3.52 -6.65
C PRO A 590 13.68 -2.11 -6.12
N VAL A 591 13.36 -2.00 -4.83
CA VAL A 591 13.06 -0.73 -4.15
C VAL A 591 14.18 -0.26 -3.22
N THR A 592 14.95 -1.21 -2.69
CA THR A 592 16.14 -0.97 -1.87
C THR A 592 17.21 -2.01 -2.20
N TYR A 593 18.47 -1.66 -1.91
CA TYR A 593 19.62 -2.53 -2.12
C TYR A 593 20.46 -2.65 -0.86
N VAL A 594 21.25 -3.69 -0.80
CA VAL A 594 22.39 -3.84 0.10
C VAL A 594 23.60 -4.03 -0.78
N LEU A 595 24.56 -3.14 -0.61
CA LEU A 595 25.77 -3.10 -1.39
C LEU A 595 26.90 -3.77 -0.61
N GLN A 596 27.95 -4.16 -1.32
CA GLN A 596 29.20 -4.58 -0.70
C GLN A 596 30.35 -4.15 -1.60
N PRO A 597 31.50 -3.68 -1.08
CA PRO A 597 32.62 -3.30 -1.93
C PRO A 597 33.15 -4.49 -2.75
N ILE A 598 33.45 -4.32 -4.04
CA ILE A 598 33.82 -5.45 -4.92
C ILE A 598 35.04 -6.24 -4.42
N TYR A 599 35.99 -5.57 -3.75
CA TYR A 599 37.20 -6.22 -3.22
C TYR A 599 36.90 -7.31 -2.18
N THR A 600 35.70 -7.34 -1.58
CA THR A 600 35.33 -8.38 -0.61
C THR A 600 35.03 -9.73 -1.27
N LEU A 601 34.77 -9.75 -2.58
CA LEU A 601 34.56 -10.98 -3.35
C LEU A 601 35.88 -11.74 -3.59
N LEU A 602 37.02 -11.09 -3.34
CA LEU A 602 38.34 -11.65 -3.59
C LEU A 602 38.91 -12.34 -2.34
N PRO A 603 39.65 -13.45 -2.52
CA PRO A 603 40.42 -14.03 -1.43
C PRO A 603 41.46 -13.03 -0.90
N LEU A 604 41.94 -13.27 0.31
CA LEU A 604 43.02 -12.47 0.90
C LEU A 604 44.28 -12.55 0.02
N GLY A 605 44.90 -11.40 -0.24
CA GLY A 605 46.11 -11.29 -1.06
C GLY A 605 46.25 -9.93 -1.74
N ALA A 606 47.41 -9.74 -2.40
CA ALA A 606 47.80 -8.47 -2.99
C ALA A 606 46.75 -7.87 -3.96
N GLN A 607 46.10 -8.72 -4.76
CA GLN A 607 45.05 -8.28 -5.69
C GLN A 607 43.87 -7.61 -4.98
N ARG A 608 43.44 -8.18 -3.85
CA ARG A 608 42.36 -7.62 -3.02
C ARG A 608 42.79 -6.32 -2.39
N ASP A 609 44.01 -6.26 -1.87
CA ASP A 609 44.53 -5.09 -1.19
C ASP A 609 44.67 -3.90 -2.16
N ALA A 610 45.19 -4.15 -3.37
CA ALA A 610 45.26 -3.15 -4.42
C ALA A 610 43.87 -2.64 -4.84
N LEU A 611 42.88 -3.53 -5.01
CA LEU A 611 41.52 -3.11 -5.36
C LEU A 611 40.85 -2.34 -4.21
N LYS A 612 41.14 -2.69 -2.96
CA LYS A 612 40.67 -1.99 -1.76
C LYS A 612 41.25 -0.58 -1.69
N GLU A 613 42.56 -0.43 -1.85
CA GLU A 613 43.24 0.87 -1.90
C GLU A 613 42.72 1.75 -3.03
N ALA A 614 42.58 1.18 -4.24
CA ALA A 614 42.00 1.87 -5.37
C ALA A 614 40.57 2.36 -5.06
N THR A 615 39.73 1.50 -4.47
CA THR A 615 38.36 1.86 -4.08
C THR A 615 38.34 3.07 -3.14
N PHE A 616 39.21 3.10 -2.12
CA PHE A 616 39.33 4.25 -1.22
C PHE A 616 39.86 5.52 -1.89
N TYR A 617 40.83 5.38 -2.79
CA TYR A 617 41.37 6.51 -3.56
C TYR A 617 40.29 7.16 -4.43
N PHE A 618 39.58 6.38 -5.25
CA PHE A 618 38.53 6.91 -6.12
C PHE A 618 37.35 7.47 -5.32
N ARG A 619 37.02 6.86 -4.17
CA ARG A 619 36.03 7.41 -3.23
C ARG A 619 36.42 8.81 -2.75
N SER A 620 37.63 8.95 -2.23
CA SER A 620 38.13 10.23 -1.72
C SER A 620 38.19 11.28 -2.83
N ALA A 621 38.65 10.91 -4.02
CA ALA A 621 38.70 11.79 -5.18
C ALA A 621 37.31 12.26 -5.64
N MET A 622 36.31 11.39 -5.64
CA MET A 622 34.93 11.75 -5.99
C MET A 622 34.26 12.61 -4.92
N THR A 623 34.45 12.30 -3.64
CA THR A 623 33.99 13.15 -2.54
C THR A 623 34.56 14.57 -2.65
N ASN A 624 35.85 14.70 -2.93
CA ASN A 624 36.49 16.01 -3.14
C ASN A 624 35.91 16.75 -4.34
N LYS A 625 35.69 16.07 -5.48
CA LYS A 625 35.04 16.68 -6.66
C LYS A 625 33.61 17.16 -6.37
N SER A 626 32.83 16.38 -5.63
CA SER A 626 31.48 16.75 -5.21
C SER A 626 31.50 17.97 -4.29
N ASN A 627 32.40 18.00 -3.31
CA ASN A 627 32.57 19.14 -2.40
C ASN A 627 32.98 20.42 -3.15
N LEU A 628 33.94 20.32 -4.07
CA LEU A 628 34.35 21.45 -4.92
C LEU A 628 33.21 21.95 -5.82
N TYR A 629 32.36 21.05 -6.31
CA TYR A 629 31.20 21.42 -7.11
C TYR A 629 30.14 22.14 -6.28
N ILE A 630 29.85 21.66 -5.06
CA ILE A 630 28.96 22.33 -4.12
C ILE A 630 29.51 23.71 -3.74
N GLN A 631 30.80 23.82 -3.41
CA GLN A 631 31.45 25.10 -3.13
C GLN A 631 31.36 26.07 -4.31
N ARG A 632 31.50 25.56 -5.54
CA ARG A 632 31.30 26.39 -6.74
C ARG A 632 29.85 26.89 -6.83
N LEU A 633 28.86 26.01 -6.61
CA LEU A 633 27.45 26.42 -6.61
C LEU A 633 27.18 27.47 -5.51
N GLU A 634 27.77 27.31 -4.32
CA GLU A 634 27.74 28.29 -3.23
C GLU A 634 28.38 29.63 -3.61
N SER A 635 29.48 29.61 -4.37
CA SER A 635 30.11 30.85 -4.85
C SER A 635 29.35 31.54 -5.99
N GLU A 636 28.61 30.79 -6.80
CA GLU A 636 27.79 31.31 -7.91
C GLU A 636 26.46 31.91 -7.41
N THR A 637 26.01 31.55 -6.21
CA THR A 637 24.77 32.04 -5.61
C THR A 637 25.06 32.58 -4.20
N SER A 638 25.13 33.90 -4.05
CA SER A 638 25.30 34.62 -2.77
C SER A 638 24.35 34.11 -1.64
N PRO A 639 24.65 34.36 -0.34
CA PRO A 639 24.30 33.50 0.79
C PRO A 639 22.80 33.25 0.93
N PRO A 640 22.39 32.17 1.64
CA PRO A 640 20.99 31.80 1.82
C PRO A 640 20.19 33.04 2.24
N PRO A 641 19.22 33.48 1.44
CA PRO A 641 18.44 34.65 1.78
C PRO A 641 17.67 34.38 3.07
N LEU A 642 17.64 35.37 3.97
CA LEU A 642 16.82 35.32 5.18
C LEU A 642 15.39 34.86 4.82
N PRO A 643 14.76 34.02 5.67
CA PRO A 643 13.38 33.57 5.46
C PRO A 643 12.50 34.76 5.08
N GLN A 644 11.81 34.69 3.95
CA GLN A 644 10.93 35.79 3.56
C GLN A 644 9.81 35.92 4.60
N LEU A 645 9.74 37.07 5.25
CA LEU A 645 8.72 37.41 6.24
C LEU A 645 7.30 37.52 5.63
N LYS A 646 7.18 37.67 4.31
CA LYS A 646 5.88 37.77 3.61
C LYS A 646 5.93 37.01 2.28
N CYS A 647 4.96 36.11 2.07
CA CYS A 647 4.70 35.53 0.75
C CYS A 647 4.06 36.61 -0.14
N THR A 648 4.82 37.20 -1.06
CA THR A 648 4.27 38.14 -2.05
C THR A 648 3.52 37.37 -3.15
N GLU A 649 2.31 37.81 -3.49
CA GLU A 649 1.54 37.29 -4.63
C GLU A 649 2.39 37.27 -5.91
N ARG A 650 2.63 36.09 -6.47
CA ARG A 650 3.27 35.98 -7.79
C ARG A 650 2.31 36.53 -8.85
N ARG A 651 2.71 37.65 -9.48
CA ARG A 651 2.17 38.04 -10.80
C ARG A 651 2.36 36.88 -11.78
N ARG A 652 1.24 36.32 -12.24
CA ARG A 652 1.12 35.24 -13.24
C ARG A 652 2.18 35.33 -14.35
N ARG A 653 3.24 34.53 -14.28
CA ARG A 653 3.96 34.07 -15.47
C ARG A 653 3.67 32.59 -15.64
N ARG A 654 2.65 32.29 -16.46
CA ARG A 654 2.38 30.93 -16.97
C ARG A 654 3.64 30.41 -17.66
N LYS A 655 4.45 29.60 -16.97
CA LYS A 655 5.24 28.56 -17.62
C LYS A 655 4.63 27.24 -17.16
N ARG A 656 3.89 26.57 -18.06
CA ARG A 656 3.50 25.17 -17.90
C ARG A 656 4.80 24.38 -17.78
N TYR A 657 5.19 23.99 -16.57
CA TYR A 657 6.16 22.92 -16.40
C TYR A 657 5.38 21.61 -16.39
N ILE A 658 5.68 20.79 -17.40
CA ILE A 658 5.13 19.45 -17.59
C ILE A 658 5.55 18.60 -16.38
N GLN A 659 4.59 17.95 -15.70
CA GLN A 659 4.85 16.81 -14.83
C GLN A 659 5.62 15.76 -15.65
N LYS A 660 6.94 15.69 -15.47
CA LYS A 660 7.76 14.62 -16.06
C LYS A 660 7.64 13.39 -15.18
N LEU A 661 6.72 12.49 -15.53
CA LEU A 661 6.80 11.10 -15.12
C LEU A 661 8.07 10.51 -15.76
N SER A 662 9.04 10.14 -14.93
CA SER A 662 10.24 9.43 -15.38
C SER A 662 10.07 7.96 -15.03
N PHE A 663 9.86 7.15 -16.06
CA PHE A 663 9.81 5.69 -15.96
C PHE A 663 11.22 5.15 -16.16
N PHE A 664 11.73 4.41 -15.18
CA PHE A 664 12.91 3.57 -15.35
C PHE A 664 12.42 2.13 -15.51
N THR A 665 12.64 1.55 -16.68
CA THR A 665 12.52 0.11 -16.94
C THR A 665 13.75 -0.61 -16.46
#